data_AF-A8QDC2-F1
#
_entry.id   AF-A8QDC2-F1
#
_cell.length_a   1.000
_cell.length_b   1.000
_cell.length_c   1.000
_cell.angle_alpha   90.00
_cell.angle_beta   90.00
_cell.angle_gamma   90.00
#
_symmetry.space_group_name_H-M   'P 1'
#
loop_
_entity.id
_entity.type
_entity.pdbx_description
1 polymer ?
#
loop_
_entity_poly.entity_id
_entity_poly.type
_entity_poly.pdbx_seq_one_letter_code
_entity_poly.pdbx_strand_id
1 'polypeptide(L)'
;MAPDEVDQEDPLQAVVLCDVFNQRFAPLTLDHPRCLLPVCNVPLIEWTLESLASAGVQEVFLLATWHVEKVREYLEKHHPLLFKPQSSRSQGPSATSLSRISLIPVPEARSVGDAMRELDARQVIKSDFVLVHGDSLGNLDIASVVRAHKERRRVDRNAIMTICAMSVAENSRARRHGDLSVFTLVPNTSQLVHYTSIPAIPRVALLKLPLELFESARDLDVRNDLVDCGVDVCAIDVPPLFTENFDYQSLRREFVQGILTSDLLEAKIFMHVSPPASSTSTSAGEPFSTVSGGVLGSPTYGAGYMLRVCDPARYDAVSRDVLAGWTFPYTPRLGMPDGAKYTKSSGSCFVSDRVTISSSASIGRRTMLDAHTRIEDGAIVGESVLGKNVLVGPGSVVRHSYLWDSVSVGRNCTIDGCILGVGVQIMDHVHLAHGTMVGDGCIIGPDVSLAPFSRVSMHAYRTSEDDSGDEDMDTDADTALGKASRGCLWASLDAAAASLAHDESDDDDVDVLEHPRNAKLFMIRPDTSGVELSDAASDLSSIDADSEPGLMGSDMGDSDDEDSDLSSSLSANGYGSMSLTLPGGTESQTYGEKLETEERVREFENEARASLERAFEEKHAPENAAIELKTLRMASNVPPGEVRKVVVSFLLGRCSVERAKETADLLDHWGPLLQEVAQDDQVEALALMQSYCALHLSHTRLFLPLLKKVYNDEIVSDEAILTWWRHPSSRHVVLHDEHKKADAQQVVLELRKRAEPVVRHILETDDDDDEDDDDEEEEEEDEDDDDDE
;
A
#
# COMPACT_ATOMS: atom_id res chain seq x y z
N MET A 1 -34.51 -20.64 -45.20
CA MET A 1 -33.28 -19.81 -45.22
C MET A 1 -33.70 -18.40 -44.89
N ALA A 2 -33.66 -18.05 -43.60
CA ALA A 2 -33.76 -16.68 -43.15
C ALA A 2 -32.41 -15.99 -43.44
N PRO A 3 -32.40 -14.68 -43.76
CA PRO A 3 -31.17 -13.96 -44.04
C PRO A 3 -30.32 -13.85 -42.77
N ASP A 4 -29.01 -13.95 -42.95
CA ASP A 4 -27.99 -13.83 -41.92
C ASP A 4 -28.22 -12.61 -41.02
N GLU A 5 -28.35 -12.85 -39.71
CA GLU A 5 -28.20 -11.82 -38.69
C GLU A 5 -26.77 -11.29 -38.81
N VAL A 6 -26.64 -10.09 -39.37
CA VAL A 6 -25.39 -9.33 -39.32
C VAL A 6 -25.19 -9.00 -37.84
N ASP A 7 -24.27 -9.70 -37.17
CA ASP A 7 -23.77 -9.33 -35.86
C ASP A 7 -23.33 -7.86 -35.94
N GLN A 8 -24.15 -6.95 -35.40
CA GLN A 8 -23.73 -5.58 -35.15
C GLN A 8 -22.72 -5.67 -34.02
N GLU A 9 -21.43 -5.82 -34.36
CA GLU A 9 -20.37 -5.77 -33.36
C GLU A 9 -20.49 -4.45 -32.59
N ASP A 10 -20.72 -4.55 -31.28
CA ASP A 10 -20.76 -3.38 -30.41
C ASP A 10 -19.47 -2.58 -30.57
N PRO A 11 -19.56 -1.23 -30.63
CA PRO A 11 -18.39 -0.39 -30.80
C PRO A 11 -17.41 -0.63 -29.66
N LEU A 12 -16.12 -0.76 -29.97
CA LEU A 12 -15.08 -0.88 -28.96
C LEU A 12 -15.03 0.42 -28.14
N GLN A 13 -15.27 0.29 -26.84
CA GLN A 13 -15.24 1.39 -25.87
C GLN A 13 -13.92 1.38 -25.10
N ALA A 14 -13.43 2.56 -24.74
CA ALA A 14 -12.30 2.70 -23.84
C ALA A 14 -12.61 3.68 -22.71
N VAL A 15 -12.03 3.41 -21.55
CA VAL A 15 -12.12 4.22 -20.35
C VAL A 15 -10.72 4.69 -20.02
N VAL A 16 -10.54 6.01 -19.94
CA VAL A 16 -9.26 6.63 -19.60
C VAL A 16 -9.37 7.26 -18.22
N LEU A 17 -8.52 6.80 -17.31
CA LEU A 17 -8.35 7.40 -15.99
C LEU A 17 -7.43 8.61 -16.13
N CYS A 18 -8.00 9.82 -16.24
CA CYS A 18 -7.23 11.04 -16.48
C CYS A 18 -6.45 11.50 -15.25
N ASP A 19 -6.91 11.09 -14.06
CA ASP A 19 -6.20 11.37 -12.82
C ASP A 19 -5.65 10.09 -12.21
N VAL A 20 -4.54 10.27 -11.49
CA VAL A 20 -3.91 9.23 -10.70
C VAL A 20 -3.78 9.81 -9.31
N PHE A 21 -4.42 9.14 -8.36
CA PHE A 21 -4.60 9.54 -6.96
C PHE A 21 -3.32 9.51 -6.12
N ASN A 22 -2.16 9.81 -6.73
CA ASN A 22 -0.88 9.90 -6.03
C ASN A 22 -0.31 11.31 -6.07
N GLN A 23 0.52 11.66 -5.09
CA GLN A 23 1.11 13.00 -4.99
C GLN A 23 2.55 13.09 -5.53
N ARG A 24 3.00 12.10 -6.33
CA ARG A 24 4.41 11.98 -6.75
C ARG A 24 4.92 13.13 -7.62
N PHE A 25 4.04 13.77 -8.38
CA PHE A 25 4.34 14.95 -9.20
C PHE A 25 4.05 16.29 -8.51
N ALA A 26 3.62 16.29 -7.23
CA ALA A 26 3.49 17.53 -6.47
C ALA A 26 4.87 18.21 -6.38
N PRO A 27 4.98 19.53 -6.63
CA PRO A 27 3.90 20.52 -6.70
C PRO A 27 3.30 20.78 -8.09
N LEU A 28 3.83 20.20 -9.18
CA LEU A 28 3.39 20.50 -10.55
C LEU A 28 1.90 20.18 -10.79
N THR A 29 1.39 19.14 -10.13
CA THR A 29 0.01 18.68 -10.29
C THR A 29 -1.04 19.56 -9.62
N LEU A 30 -0.63 20.54 -8.79
CA LEU A 30 -1.56 21.47 -8.15
C LEU A 30 -2.15 22.46 -9.16
N ASP A 31 -1.33 22.91 -10.11
CA ASP A 31 -1.74 23.90 -11.10
C ASP A 31 -2.21 23.26 -12.41
N HIS A 32 -1.65 22.12 -12.82
CA HIS A 32 -2.07 21.37 -14.01
C HIS A 32 -2.38 19.90 -13.71
N PRO A 33 -3.48 19.34 -14.24
CA PRO A 33 -3.75 17.92 -14.08
C PRO A 33 -2.69 17.09 -14.80
N ARG A 34 -2.39 15.91 -14.25
CA ARG A 34 -1.29 15.06 -14.73
C ARG A 34 -1.40 14.67 -16.20
N CYS A 35 -2.60 14.37 -16.67
CA CYS A 35 -2.85 14.03 -18.07
C CYS A 35 -2.48 15.16 -19.06
N LEU A 36 -2.36 16.40 -18.59
CA LEU A 36 -1.96 17.54 -19.42
C LEU A 36 -0.48 17.90 -19.32
N LEU A 37 0.31 17.17 -18.52
CA LEU A 37 1.74 17.39 -18.43
C LEU A 37 2.40 17.14 -19.80
N PRO A 38 3.24 18.05 -20.31
CA PRO A 38 3.80 17.93 -21.65
C PRO A 38 5.04 17.03 -21.66
N VAL A 39 4.96 15.85 -22.28
CA VAL A 39 6.14 15.02 -22.61
C VAL A 39 6.61 15.35 -24.02
N CYS A 40 7.87 15.77 -24.16
CA CYS A 40 8.42 16.24 -25.45
C CYS A 40 7.51 17.29 -26.12
N ASN A 41 7.01 18.25 -25.33
CA ASN A 41 6.14 19.36 -25.72
C ASN A 41 4.74 18.95 -26.23
N VAL A 42 4.32 17.71 -25.98
CA VAL A 42 2.98 17.21 -26.28
C VAL A 42 2.33 16.69 -24.99
N PRO A 43 1.11 17.13 -24.65
CA PRO A 43 0.39 16.64 -23.47
C PRO A 43 0.22 15.13 -23.47
N LEU A 44 0.37 14.49 -22.30
CA LEU A 44 0.26 13.04 -22.13
C LEU A 44 -1.04 12.45 -22.70
N ILE A 45 -2.17 13.16 -22.54
CA ILE A 45 -3.47 12.71 -23.04
C ILE A 45 -3.48 12.49 -24.55
N GLU A 46 -2.76 13.28 -25.35
CA GLU A 46 -2.73 13.10 -26.81
C GLU A 46 -2.03 11.80 -27.21
N TRP A 47 -1.01 11.39 -26.46
CA TRP A 47 -0.34 10.10 -26.66
C TRP A 47 -1.30 8.94 -26.40
N THR A 48 -2.09 9.02 -25.33
CA THR A 48 -3.09 7.99 -25.01
C THR A 48 -4.19 7.93 -26.05
N LEU A 49 -4.72 9.09 -26.48
CA LEU A 49 -5.80 9.17 -27.47
C LEU A 49 -5.35 8.64 -28.84
N GLU A 50 -4.13 8.95 -29.26
CA GLU A 50 -3.58 8.46 -30.52
C GLU A 50 -3.33 6.94 -30.49
N SER A 51 -2.90 6.41 -29.34
CA SER A 51 -2.77 4.96 -29.13
C SER A 51 -4.13 4.25 -29.22
N LEU A 52 -5.17 4.80 -28.58
CA LEU A 52 -6.55 4.31 -28.65
C LEU A 52 -7.13 4.44 -30.08
N ALA A 53 -6.83 5.53 -30.78
CA ALA A 53 -7.25 5.72 -32.16
C ALA A 53 -6.60 4.68 -33.09
N SER A 54 -5.31 4.40 -32.89
CA SER A 54 -4.57 3.35 -33.61
C SER A 54 -5.14 1.95 -33.35
N ALA A 55 -5.68 1.73 -32.15
CA ALA A 55 -6.35 0.49 -31.77
C ALA A 55 -7.75 0.31 -32.38
N GLY A 56 -8.31 1.35 -33.01
CA GLY A 56 -9.65 1.31 -33.61
C GLY A 56 -10.79 1.51 -32.61
N VAL A 57 -10.52 2.11 -31.45
CA VAL A 57 -11.56 2.48 -30.46
C VAL A 57 -12.50 3.52 -31.07
N GLN A 58 -13.80 3.39 -30.82
CA GLN A 58 -14.81 4.30 -31.36
C GLN A 58 -15.32 5.29 -30.30
N GLU A 59 -15.51 4.84 -29.07
CA GLU A 59 -16.01 5.66 -27.96
C GLU A 59 -14.99 5.71 -26.83
N VAL A 60 -14.65 6.91 -26.36
CA VAL A 60 -13.72 7.11 -25.25
C VAL A 60 -14.42 7.85 -24.12
N PHE A 61 -14.34 7.31 -22.91
CA PHE A 61 -14.82 7.92 -21.68
C PHE A 61 -13.63 8.38 -20.85
N LEU A 62 -13.55 9.69 -20.59
CA LEU A 62 -12.50 10.30 -19.78
C LEU A 62 -13.03 10.51 -18.37
N LEU A 63 -12.42 9.85 -17.38
CA LEU A 63 -12.74 10.02 -15.96
C LEU A 63 -11.76 11.04 -15.37
N ALA A 64 -12.27 12.21 -15.02
CA ALA A 64 -11.47 13.31 -14.46
C ALA A 64 -12.04 13.76 -13.11
N THR A 65 -11.16 13.79 -12.10
CA THR A 65 -11.48 14.19 -10.73
C THR A 65 -11.04 15.64 -10.51
N TRP A 66 -9.77 15.95 -10.75
CA TRP A 66 -9.19 17.28 -10.53
C TRP A 66 -9.19 18.13 -11.81
N HIS A 67 -9.32 19.46 -11.62
CA HIS A 67 -9.21 20.46 -12.68
C HIS A 67 -10.03 20.11 -13.95
N VAL A 68 -11.23 19.56 -13.77
CA VAL A 68 -12.10 19.08 -14.86
C VAL A 68 -12.28 20.13 -15.95
N GLU A 69 -12.42 21.41 -15.57
CA GLU A 69 -12.62 22.48 -16.54
C GLU A 69 -11.39 22.77 -17.41
N LYS A 70 -10.17 22.60 -16.87
CA LYS A 70 -8.95 22.73 -17.69
C LYS A 70 -8.85 21.60 -18.71
N VAL A 71 -9.19 20.37 -18.31
CA VAL A 71 -9.23 19.21 -19.22
C VAL A 71 -10.30 19.44 -20.30
N ARG A 72 -11.49 19.90 -19.91
CA ARG A 72 -12.57 20.25 -20.84
C ARG A 72 -12.13 21.32 -21.85
N GLU A 73 -11.60 22.44 -21.37
CA GLU A 73 -11.15 23.55 -22.22
C GLU A 73 -10.09 23.10 -23.23
N TYR A 74 -9.13 22.30 -22.77
CA TYR A 74 -8.09 21.75 -23.64
C TYR A 74 -8.70 20.87 -24.75
N LEU A 75 -9.59 19.95 -24.39
CA LEU A 75 -10.25 19.05 -25.35
C LEU A 75 -11.16 19.81 -26.33
N GLU A 76 -11.89 20.82 -25.88
CA GLU A 76 -12.73 21.65 -26.75
C GLU A 76 -11.91 22.43 -27.78
N LYS A 77 -10.73 22.89 -27.39
CA LYS A 77 -9.81 23.63 -28.25
C LYS A 77 -9.14 22.75 -29.30
N HIS A 78 -8.64 21.57 -28.91
CA HIS A 78 -7.86 20.69 -29.77
C HIS A 78 -8.71 19.67 -30.54
N HIS A 79 -9.83 19.22 -29.98
CA HIS A 79 -10.72 18.20 -30.57
C HIS A 79 -12.21 18.64 -30.69
N PRO A 80 -12.51 19.81 -31.29
CA PRO A 80 -13.86 20.39 -31.30
C PRO A 80 -14.92 19.53 -32.03
N LEU A 81 -14.50 18.65 -32.95
CA LEU A 81 -15.38 17.77 -33.73
C LEU A 81 -15.74 16.46 -33.01
N LEU A 82 -14.95 16.09 -31.99
CA LEU A 82 -15.12 14.85 -31.21
C LEU A 82 -15.94 15.07 -29.94
N PHE A 83 -16.08 16.34 -29.50
CA PHE A 83 -16.83 16.74 -28.30
C PHE A 83 -18.30 17.13 -28.56
N LYS A 84 -18.67 17.50 -29.81
CA LYS A 84 -20.04 17.94 -30.15
C LYS A 84 -20.98 16.79 -30.54
N PRO A 85 -22.28 16.85 -30.14
CA PRO A 85 -23.27 15.82 -30.48
C PRO A 85 -23.59 15.78 -31.99
N GLN A 86 -23.93 14.57 -32.46
CA GLN A 86 -24.07 14.19 -33.88
C GLN A 86 -25.01 15.07 -34.73
N SER A 87 -25.93 15.83 -34.12
CA SER A 87 -26.91 16.68 -34.81
C SER A 87 -26.31 17.91 -35.52
N SER A 88 -25.03 18.22 -35.28
CA SER A 88 -24.33 19.38 -35.84
C SER A 88 -23.18 19.06 -36.81
N ARG A 89 -22.98 17.79 -37.17
CA ARG A 89 -21.89 17.36 -38.07
C ARG A 89 -22.25 17.61 -39.54
N SER A 90 -21.61 18.61 -40.18
CA SER A 90 -21.47 18.62 -41.64
C SER A 90 -20.41 17.58 -42.03
N GLN A 91 -20.76 16.63 -42.91
CA GLN A 91 -19.85 15.61 -43.43
C GLN A 91 -18.58 16.25 -44.02
N GLY A 92 -17.48 16.15 -43.29
CA GLY A 92 -16.11 16.33 -43.77
C GLY A 92 -15.31 15.06 -43.45
N PRO A 93 -14.31 14.70 -44.27
CA PRO A 93 -13.52 13.50 -44.05
C PRO A 93 -12.54 13.77 -42.90
N SER A 94 -12.87 13.34 -41.68
CA SER A 94 -11.90 13.33 -40.57
C SER A 94 -11.12 12.03 -40.57
N ALA A 95 -9.80 12.12 -40.45
CA ALA A 95 -8.85 11.01 -40.53
C ALA A 95 -8.71 10.21 -39.22
N THR A 96 -9.59 10.43 -38.24
CA THR A 96 -9.52 9.82 -36.91
C THR A 96 -10.59 8.73 -36.76
N SER A 97 -10.19 7.54 -36.31
CA SER A 97 -11.08 6.40 -36.04
C SER A 97 -12.02 6.63 -34.84
N LEU A 98 -11.71 7.63 -34.02
CA LEU A 98 -12.49 8.01 -32.85
C LEU A 98 -13.82 8.64 -33.28
N SER A 99 -14.93 8.06 -32.83
CA SER A 99 -16.27 8.52 -33.16
C SER A 99 -16.79 9.55 -32.15
N ARG A 100 -16.42 9.41 -30.86
CA ARG A 100 -16.92 10.23 -29.75
C ARG A 100 -15.99 10.21 -28.52
N ILE A 101 -15.78 11.37 -27.89
CA ILE A 101 -15.13 11.50 -26.57
C ILE A 101 -16.15 12.08 -25.58
N SER A 102 -16.33 11.45 -24.42
CA SER A 102 -17.23 11.93 -23.36
C SER A 102 -16.45 12.12 -22.06
N LEU A 103 -16.51 13.32 -21.48
CA LEU A 103 -15.90 13.64 -20.20
C LEU A 103 -16.89 13.36 -19.06
N ILE A 104 -16.49 12.50 -18.13
CA ILE A 104 -17.25 12.11 -16.94
C ILE A 104 -16.56 12.76 -15.72
N PRO A 105 -17.14 13.84 -15.16
CA PRO A 105 -16.62 14.42 -13.94
C PRO A 105 -16.92 13.52 -12.74
N VAL A 106 -15.89 13.27 -11.93
CA VAL A 106 -15.90 12.46 -10.70
C VAL A 106 -15.21 13.22 -9.55
N PRO A 107 -15.76 14.35 -9.08
CA PRO A 107 -15.06 15.21 -8.12
C PRO A 107 -14.89 14.56 -6.74
N GLU A 108 -15.75 13.62 -6.37
CA GLU A 108 -15.73 12.95 -5.06
C GLU A 108 -14.79 11.75 -5.00
N ALA A 109 -14.32 11.25 -6.15
CA ALA A 109 -13.43 10.09 -6.17
C ALA A 109 -12.06 10.44 -5.58
N ARG A 110 -11.61 9.62 -4.64
CA ARG A 110 -10.26 9.70 -4.03
C ARG A 110 -9.39 8.50 -4.40
N SER A 111 -9.97 7.46 -4.99
CA SER A 111 -9.28 6.26 -5.45
C SER A 111 -9.72 5.82 -6.85
N VAL A 112 -8.94 4.92 -7.46
CA VAL A 112 -9.32 4.30 -8.74
C VAL A 112 -10.59 3.48 -8.56
N GLY A 113 -10.74 2.82 -7.41
CA GLY A 113 -11.95 2.09 -7.05
C GLY A 113 -13.20 2.97 -7.11
N ASP A 114 -13.17 4.16 -6.51
CA ASP A 114 -14.32 5.08 -6.53
C ASP A 114 -14.69 5.53 -7.94
N ALA A 115 -13.68 5.79 -8.79
CA ALA A 115 -13.91 6.14 -10.19
C ALA A 115 -14.57 4.98 -10.96
N MET A 116 -14.21 3.74 -10.66
CA MET A 116 -14.82 2.54 -11.26
C MET A 116 -16.25 2.28 -10.73
N ARG A 117 -16.53 2.56 -9.45
CA ARG A 117 -17.89 2.49 -8.88
C ARG A 117 -18.82 3.52 -9.50
N GLU A 118 -18.36 4.76 -9.68
CA GLU A 118 -19.16 5.76 -10.38
C GLU A 118 -19.41 5.37 -11.84
N LEU A 119 -18.40 4.77 -12.49
CA LEU A 119 -18.54 4.27 -13.85
C LEU A 119 -19.62 3.19 -13.95
N ASP A 120 -19.66 2.27 -12.98
CA ASP A 120 -20.71 1.27 -12.82
C ASP A 120 -22.07 1.91 -12.55
N ALA A 121 -22.16 2.89 -11.63
CA ALA A 121 -23.39 3.61 -11.34
C ALA A 121 -24.02 4.28 -12.57
N ARG A 122 -23.20 4.71 -13.53
CA ARG A 122 -23.66 5.33 -14.78
C ARG A 122 -24.01 4.32 -15.89
N GLN A 123 -23.61 3.06 -15.77
CA GLN A 123 -23.90 1.98 -16.74
C GLN A 123 -23.63 2.37 -18.21
N VAL A 124 -22.50 3.06 -18.46
CA VAL A 124 -22.14 3.55 -19.82
C VAL A 124 -21.46 2.50 -20.69
N ILE A 125 -20.87 1.48 -20.07
CA ILE A 125 -20.17 0.38 -20.73
C ILE A 125 -21.17 -0.69 -21.17
N LYS A 126 -21.05 -1.16 -22.41
CA LYS A 126 -21.93 -2.19 -23.00
C LYS A 126 -21.24 -3.52 -23.25
N SER A 127 -19.94 -3.49 -23.54
CA SER A 127 -19.15 -4.68 -23.89
C SER A 127 -17.74 -4.60 -23.29
N ASP A 128 -16.87 -5.55 -23.63
CA ASP A 128 -15.47 -5.54 -23.21
C ASP A 128 -14.80 -4.22 -23.61
N PHE A 129 -14.15 -3.57 -22.66
CA PHE A 129 -13.59 -2.23 -22.82
C PHE A 129 -12.10 -2.21 -22.51
N VAL A 130 -11.41 -1.21 -23.06
CA VAL A 130 -10.01 -0.98 -22.75
C VAL A 130 -9.92 0.05 -21.63
N LEU A 131 -9.31 -0.34 -20.51
CA LEU A 131 -8.98 0.56 -19.41
C LEU A 131 -7.54 1.05 -19.59
N VAL A 132 -7.35 2.37 -19.67
CA VAL A 132 -6.03 2.98 -19.87
C VAL A 132 -5.82 4.09 -18.86
N HIS A 133 -4.61 4.21 -18.32
CA HIS A 133 -4.26 5.40 -17.55
C HIS A 133 -3.91 6.56 -18.49
N GLY A 134 -4.37 7.77 -18.14
CA GLY A 134 -4.13 9.01 -18.91
C GLY A 134 -2.67 9.43 -19.02
N ASP A 135 -1.76 8.73 -18.33
CA ASP A 135 -0.31 8.93 -18.30
C ASP A 135 0.48 7.81 -19.01
N SER A 136 -0.20 6.87 -19.69
CA SER A 136 0.45 5.81 -20.46
C SER A 136 0.86 6.27 -21.87
N LEU A 137 2.13 6.12 -22.21
CA LEU A 137 2.68 6.54 -23.51
C LEU A 137 3.29 5.36 -24.26
N GLY A 138 2.91 5.18 -25.51
CA GLY A 138 3.50 4.13 -26.34
C GLY A 138 2.77 3.83 -27.65
N ASN A 139 3.32 2.87 -28.39
CA ASN A 139 2.86 2.40 -29.69
C ASN A 139 2.40 0.92 -29.65
N LEU A 140 1.93 0.44 -28.50
CA LEU A 140 1.46 -0.93 -28.33
C LEU A 140 0.27 -1.22 -29.25
N ASP A 141 0.28 -2.35 -29.96
CA ASP A 141 -0.86 -2.81 -30.77
C ASP A 141 -1.96 -3.41 -29.87
N ILE A 142 -2.75 -2.52 -29.26
CA ILE A 142 -3.88 -2.85 -28.38
C ILE A 142 -4.96 -3.64 -29.12
N ALA A 143 -5.15 -3.41 -30.43
CA ALA A 143 -6.19 -4.10 -31.22
C ALA A 143 -5.96 -5.61 -31.24
N SER A 144 -4.70 -6.04 -31.32
CA SER A 144 -4.36 -7.46 -31.24
C SER A 144 -4.63 -8.07 -29.86
N VAL A 145 -4.38 -7.32 -28.79
CA VAL A 145 -4.63 -7.75 -27.40
C VAL A 145 -6.12 -7.90 -27.15
N VAL A 146 -6.94 -6.95 -27.60
CA VAL A 146 -8.40 -7.00 -27.49
C VAL A 146 -8.95 -8.22 -28.23
N ARG A 147 -8.47 -8.51 -29.44
CA ARG A 147 -8.90 -9.69 -30.20
C ARG A 147 -8.59 -10.99 -29.46
N ALA A 148 -7.37 -11.09 -28.91
CA ALA A 148 -6.97 -12.26 -28.14
C ALA A 148 -7.77 -12.41 -26.83
N HIS A 149 -8.08 -11.30 -26.15
CA HIS A 149 -8.94 -11.32 -24.96
C HIS A 149 -10.35 -11.78 -25.31
N LYS A 150 -10.96 -11.25 -26.38
CA LYS A 150 -12.28 -11.69 -26.85
C LYS A 150 -12.31 -13.18 -27.23
N GLU A 151 -11.26 -13.68 -27.87
CA GLU A 151 -11.15 -15.11 -28.19
C GLU A 151 -11.04 -15.99 -26.93
N ARG A 152 -10.24 -15.56 -25.93
CA ARG A 152 -10.15 -16.24 -24.63
C ARG A 152 -11.49 -16.23 -23.91
N ARG A 153 -12.18 -15.08 -23.88
CA ARG A 153 -13.49 -14.93 -23.23
C ARG A 153 -14.57 -15.79 -23.87
N ARG A 154 -14.47 -16.02 -25.19
CA ARG A 154 -15.37 -16.95 -25.90
C ARG A 154 -15.18 -18.41 -25.45
N VAL A 155 -13.97 -18.79 -25.04
CA VAL A 155 -13.67 -20.14 -24.53
C VAL A 155 -13.95 -20.23 -23.03
N ASP A 156 -13.54 -19.23 -22.26
CA ASP A 156 -13.69 -19.15 -20.81
C ASP A 156 -14.31 -17.80 -20.43
N ARG A 157 -15.57 -17.82 -20.01
CA ARG A 157 -16.29 -16.61 -19.61
C ARG A 157 -15.70 -15.95 -18.36
N ASN A 158 -14.95 -16.70 -17.55
CA ASN A 158 -14.35 -16.21 -16.32
C ASN A 158 -13.05 -15.41 -16.58
N ALA A 159 -12.64 -15.23 -17.84
CA ALA A 159 -11.53 -14.35 -18.21
C ALA A 159 -11.93 -12.87 -18.04
N ILE A 160 -11.69 -12.30 -16.86
CA ILE A 160 -12.16 -10.95 -16.52
C ILE A 160 -11.23 -9.84 -17.03
N MET A 161 -9.93 -10.07 -17.08
CA MET A 161 -8.95 -9.01 -17.35
C MET A 161 -7.70 -9.55 -18.03
N THR A 162 -7.19 -8.80 -19.02
CA THR A 162 -5.85 -9.01 -19.60
C THR A 162 -4.97 -7.79 -19.32
N ILE A 163 -3.92 -7.96 -18.52
CA ILE A 163 -2.93 -6.92 -18.20
C ILE A 163 -1.84 -6.88 -19.27
N CYS A 164 -1.51 -5.70 -19.80
CA CYS A 164 -0.39 -5.54 -20.71
C CYS A 164 0.89 -5.16 -19.96
N ALA A 165 1.95 -5.95 -20.12
CA ALA A 165 3.27 -5.66 -19.59
C ALA A 165 4.33 -5.73 -20.69
N MET A 166 5.41 -4.97 -20.55
CA MET A 166 6.57 -5.06 -21.44
C MET A 166 7.74 -5.75 -20.74
N SER A 167 8.45 -6.63 -21.45
CA SER A 167 9.70 -7.22 -20.95
C SER A 167 10.85 -6.24 -21.12
N VAL A 168 11.57 -6.01 -20.02
CA VAL A 168 12.61 -4.99 -19.92
C VAL A 168 13.87 -5.59 -19.28
N ALA A 169 15.03 -5.27 -19.84
CA ALA A 169 16.31 -5.70 -19.27
C ALA A 169 16.58 -5.05 -17.90
N GLU A 170 17.35 -5.72 -17.04
CA GLU A 170 17.63 -5.30 -15.66
C GLU A 170 18.18 -3.87 -15.54
N ASN A 171 19.07 -3.47 -16.45
CA ASN A 171 19.71 -2.14 -16.45
C ASN A 171 18.93 -1.06 -17.22
N SER A 172 17.68 -1.32 -17.58
CA SER A 172 16.88 -0.36 -18.34
C SER A 172 16.43 0.82 -17.50
N ARG A 173 16.28 1.98 -18.14
CA ARG A 173 15.78 3.21 -17.50
C ARG A 173 14.32 3.12 -17.08
N ALA A 174 13.55 2.23 -17.71
CA ALA A 174 12.14 2.03 -17.42
C ALA A 174 11.90 1.31 -16.08
N ARG A 175 12.88 0.52 -15.62
CA ARG A 175 12.83 -0.22 -14.35
C ARG A 175 13.41 0.65 -13.22
N ARG A 176 12.71 0.73 -12.09
CA ARG A 176 13.12 1.49 -10.90
C ARG A 176 13.00 0.65 -9.66
N HIS A 177 13.97 0.79 -8.76
CA HIS A 177 14.07 -0.01 -7.54
C HIS A 177 12.89 0.23 -6.58
N GLY A 178 12.27 1.41 -6.60
CA GLY A 178 11.16 1.76 -5.71
C GLY A 178 9.78 1.24 -6.12
N ASP A 179 9.60 0.80 -7.37
CA ASP A 179 8.31 0.32 -7.88
C ASP A 179 8.56 -0.91 -8.75
N LEU A 180 9.02 -1.97 -8.08
CA LEU A 180 9.23 -3.28 -8.67
C LEU A 180 7.97 -4.12 -8.49
N SER A 181 7.66 -4.94 -9.48
CA SER A 181 6.55 -5.88 -9.42
C SER A 181 7.04 -7.25 -9.85
N VAL A 182 6.63 -8.27 -9.11
CA VAL A 182 6.88 -9.67 -9.44
C VAL A 182 5.59 -10.27 -9.93
N PHE A 183 5.66 -10.86 -11.12
CA PHE A 183 4.55 -11.54 -11.77
C PHE A 183 4.86 -13.04 -11.85
N THR A 184 3.95 -13.87 -11.36
CA THR A 184 4.04 -15.32 -11.50
C THR A 184 3.01 -15.79 -12.50
N LEU A 185 3.50 -16.32 -13.63
CA LEU A 185 2.71 -16.67 -14.79
C LEU A 185 2.73 -18.18 -15.06
N VAL A 186 1.64 -18.70 -15.61
CA VAL A 186 1.63 -20.02 -16.25
C VAL A 186 2.13 -19.88 -17.69
N PRO A 187 3.24 -20.54 -18.09
CA PRO A 187 3.86 -20.34 -19.41
C PRO A 187 2.93 -20.63 -20.59
N ASN A 188 2.06 -21.64 -20.50
CA ASN A 188 1.24 -22.09 -21.62
C ASN A 188 0.01 -21.21 -21.88
N THR A 189 -0.60 -20.67 -20.83
CA THR A 189 -1.84 -19.89 -20.92
C THR A 189 -1.58 -18.39 -20.76
N SER A 190 -0.39 -18.00 -20.30
CA SER A 190 -0.07 -16.64 -19.83
C SER A 190 -1.08 -16.15 -18.77
N GLN A 191 -1.62 -17.07 -17.96
CA GLN A 191 -2.48 -16.74 -16.83
C GLN A 191 -1.61 -16.21 -15.68
N LEU A 192 -2.06 -15.12 -15.06
CA LEU A 192 -1.45 -14.58 -13.85
C LEU A 192 -1.99 -15.36 -12.66
N VAL A 193 -1.08 -15.90 -11.84
CA VAL A 193 -1.41 -16.72 -10.67
C VAL A 193 -1.08 -15.96 -9.39
N HIS A 194 0.01 -15.19 -9.40
CA HIS A 194 0.39 -14.38 -8.25
C HIS A 194 1.01 -13.06 -8.70
N TYR A 195 0.67 -12.00 -7.97
CA TYR A 195 1.17 -10.64 -8.16
C TYR A 195 1.58 -10.07 -6.82
N THR A 196 2.80 -9.55 -6.75
CA THR A 196 3.29 -8.82 -5.57
C THR A 196 4.08 -7.59 -6.02
N SER A 197 3.74 -6.43 -5.46
CA SER A 197 4.54 -5.21 -5.58
C SER A 197 5.60 -5.18 -4.46
N ILE A 198 6.83 -4.80 -4.80
CA ILE A 198 7.96 -4.78 -3.88
C ILE A 198 8.40 -3.31 -3.67
N PRO A 199 8.25 -2.77 -2.45
CA PRO A 199 8.82 -1.48 -2.10
C PRO A 199 10.36 -1.57 -1.97
N ALA A 200 11.07 -0.47 -2.23
CA ALA A 200 12.51 -0.42 -2.02
C ALA A 200 12.90 -0.35 -0.53
N ILE A 201 12.11 0.36 0.29
CA ILE A 201 12.35 0.59 1.71
C ILE A 201 11.04 0.37 2.47
N PRO A 202 11.00 -0.51 3.50
CA PRO A 202 12.07 -1.40 3.96
C PRO A 202 12.42 -2.47 2.90
N ARG A 203 13.70 -2.86 2.84
CA ARG A 203 14.18 -3.83 1.83
C ARG A 203 13.60 -5.21 2.14
N VAL A 204 12.78 -5.73 1.24
CA VAL A 204 12.28 -7.11 1.32
C VAL A 204 13.27 -8.04 0.59
N ALA A 205 14.07 -8.78 1.35
CA ALA A 205 15.07 -9.70 0.79
C ALA A 205 14.48 -11.06 0.36
N LEU A 206 13.35 -11.45 0.96
CA LEU A 206 12.71 -12.75 0.73
C LEU A 206 11.33 -12.57 0.11
N LEU A 207 11.11 -13.21 -1.05
CA LEU A 207 9.79 -13.32 -1.66
C LEU A 207 9.05 -14.52 -1.06
N LYS A 208 7.88 -14.28 -0.45
CA LYS A 208 7.00 -15.33 0.05
C LYS A 208 5.99 -15.68 -1.05
N LEU A 209 6.01 -16.92 -1.52
CA LEU A 209 5.02 -17.44 -2.48
C LEU A 209 4.14 -18.50 -1.78
N PRO A 210 2.80 -18.38 -1.84
CA PRO A 210 1.90 -19.40 -1.30
C PRO A 210 2.12 -20.78 -1.97
N LEU A 211 2.07 -21.85 -1.18
CA LEU A 211 2.26 -23.21 -1.66
C LEU A 211 1.12 -23.68 -2.58
N GLU A 212 -0.10 -23.16 -2.37
CA GLU A 212 -1.31 -23.47 -3.15
C GLU A 212 -1.14 -23.20 -4.66
N LEU A 213 -0.27 -22.25 -5.02
CA LEU A 213 0.03 -21.93 -6.42
C LEU A 213 0.65 -23.13 -7.15
N PHE A 214 1.43 -23.95 -6.45
CA PHE A 214 2.11 -25.13 -7.01
C PHE A 214 1.17 -26.35 -7.10
N GLU A 215 0.04 -26.35 -6.39
CA GLU A 215 -0.96 -27.41 -6.51
C GLU A 215 -1.75 -27.28 -7.82
N SER A 216 -2.06 -26.05 -8.21
CA SER A 216 -2.88 -25.73 -9.38
C SER A 216 -2.11 -25.80 -10.71
N ALA A 217 -0.81 -25.47 -10.72
CA ALA A 217 0.01 -25.41 -11.93
C ALA A 217 1.32 -26.17 -11.78
N ARG A 218 1.65 -27.01 -12.77
CA ARG A 218 2.89 -27.79 -12.81
C ARG A 218 4.12 -26.97 -13.19
N ASP A 219 3.93 -25.96 -14.05
CA ASP A 219 4.99 -25.08 -14.54
C ASP A 219 4.61 -23.63 -14.21
N LEU A 220 5.46 -22.96 -13.45
CA LEU A 220 5.31 -21.56 -13.06
C LEU A 220 6.56 -20.78 -13.43
N ASP A 221 6.36 -19.61 -14.03
CA ASP A 221 7.41 -18.67 -14.41
C ASP A 221 7.32 -17.42 -13.54
N VAL A 222 8.34 -17.18 -12.72
CA VAL A 222 8.40 -16.03 -11.80
C VAL A 222 9.27 -14.96 -12.43
N ARG A 223 8.65 -13.83 -12.81
CA ARG A 223 9.27 -12.78 -13.60
C ARG A 223 9.29 -11.44 -12.88
N ASN A 224 10.47 -10.85 -12.83
CA ASN A 224 10.75 -9.50 -12.30
C ASN A 224 11.31 -8.57 -13.41
N ASP A 225 11.32 -9.03 -14.65
CA ASP A 225 11.76 -8.26 -15.82
C ASP A 225 10.60 -7.46 -16.46
N LEU A 226 9.37 -7.65 -15.98
CA LEU A 226 8.18 -7.06 -16.56
C LEU A 226 7.87 -5.70 -15.94
N VAL A 227 7.58 -4.73 -16.80
CA VAL A 227 7.11 -3.39 -16.41
C VAL A 227 5.68 -3.21 -16.90
N ASP A 228 4.82 -2.69 -16.02
CA ASP A 228 3.42 -2.42 -16.33
C ASP A 228 3.28 -1.27 -17.34
N CYS A 229 2.47 -1.50 -18.38
CA CYS A 229 2.19 -0.52 -19.43
C CYS A 229 1.03 0.43 -19.04
N GLY A 230 0.25 0.09 -18.01
CA GLY A 230 -0.95 0.85 -17.61
C GLY A 230 -2.09 0.76 -18.62
N VAL A 231 -2.16 -0.36 -19.36
CA VAL A 231 -3.22 -0.67 -20.33
C VAL A 231 -3.76 -2.05 -20.00
N ASP A 232 -5.05 -2.11 -19.72
CA ASP A 232 -5.76 -3.35 -19.40
C ASP A 232 -6.96 -3.51 -20.31
N VAL A 233 -7.23 -4.74 -20.73
CA VAL A 233 -8.48 -5.08 -21.41
C VAL A 233 -9.37 -5.77 -20.39
N CYS A 234 -10.50 -5.14 -20.07
CA CYS A 234 -11.41 -5.56 -19.02
C CYS A 234 -12.73 -6.05 -19.60
N ALA A 235 -13.29 -7.09 -18.99
CA ALA A 235 -14.67 -7.48 -19.19
C ALA A 235 -15.63 -6.48 -18.50
N ILE A 236 -16.88 -6.46 -18.96
CA ILE A 236 -17.96 -5.68 -18.34
C ILE A 236 -18.22 -6.05 -16.87
N ASP A 237 -17.75 -7.23 -16.44
CA ASP A 237 -17.93 -7.73 -15.08
C ASP A 237 -16.98 -7.04 -14.07
N VAL A 238 -15.96 -6.29 -14.53
CA VAL A 238 -14.98 -5.64 -13.65
C VAL A 238 -15.55 -4.49 -12.81
N PRO A 239 -16.27 -3.48 -13.35
CA PRO A 239 -16.82 -2.40 -12.53
C PRO A 239 -17.77 -2.87 -11.41
N PRO A 240 -18.69 -3.85 -11.61
CA PRO A 240 -19.50 -4.40 -10.53
C PRO A 240 -18.68 -5.03 -9.39
N LEU A 241 -17.55 -5.68 -9.67
CA LEU A 241 -16.66 -6.25 -8.64
C LEU A 241 -16.08 -5.15 -7.72
N PHE A 242 -15.85 -3.95 -8.24
CA PHE A 242 -15.45 -2.80 -7.42
C PHE A 242 -16.60 -2.24 -6.58
N THR A 243 -17.85 -2.38 -7.05
CA THR A 243 -19.05 -1.98 -6.30
C THR A 243 -19.36 -2.96 -5.17
N GLU A 244 -19.14 -4.25 -5.38
CA GLU A 244 -19.32 -5.28 -4.35
C GLU A 244 -18.24 -5.23 -3.27
N ASN A 245 -16.98 -5.00 -3.66
CA ASN A 245 -15.83 -4.97 -2.75
C ASN A 245 -15.33 -3.52 -2.55
N PHE A 246 -15.75 -2.91 -1.43
CA PHE A 246 -15.41 -1.53 -1.10
C PHE A 246 -13.92 -1.30 -0.77
N ASP A 247 -13.21 -2.36 -0.41
CA ASP A 247 -11.80 -2.30 0.00
C ASP A 247 -10.84 -2.11 -1.18
N TYR A 248 -11.30 -2.31 -2.42
CA TYR A 248 -10.47 -2.14 -3.61
C TYR A 248 -10.35 -0.67 -4.02
N GLN A 249 -9.28 -0.01 -3.60
CA GLN A 249 -8.89 1.35 -3.97
C GLN A 249 -7.89 1.38 -5.15
N SER A 250 -6.94 0.43 -5.17
CA SER A 250 -5.87 0.30 -6.18
C SER A 250 -6.08 -0.89 -7.12
N LEU A 251 -5.93 -0.65 -8.42
CA LEU A 251 -6.16 -1.67 -9.46
C LEU A 251 -5.18 -2.85 -9.37
N ARG A 252 -3.91 -2.62 -9.00
CA ARG A 252 -2.88 -3.68 -8.98
C ARG A 252 -2.73 -4.31 -7.60
N ARG A 253 -2.53 -3.49 -6.57
CA ARG A 253 -2.19 -3.99 -5.23
C ARG A 253 -3.37 -4.66 -4.54
N GLU A 254 -4.58 -4.13 -4.70
CA GLU A 254 -5.75 -4.65 -3.99
C GLU A 254 -6.65 -5.45 -4.92
N PHE A 255 -7.00 -4.91 -6.09
CA PHE A 255 -7.91 -5.62 -7.00
C PHE A 255 -7.26 -6.88 -7.60
N VAL A 256 -6.10 -6.78 -8.26
CA VAL A 256 -5.45 -7.99 -8.83
C VAL A 256 -5.06 -8.98 -7.74
N GLN A 257 -4.44 -8.53 -6.66
CA GLN A 257 -4.07 -9.43 -5.56
C GLN A 257 -5.31 -10.07 -4.92
N GLY A 258 -6.34 -9.27 -4.64
CA GLY A 258 -7.59 -9.70 -4.03
C GLY A 258 -8.33 -10.73 -4.87
N ILE A 259 -8.40 -10.55 -6.20
CA ILE A 259 -8.99 -11.55 -7.11
C ILE A 259 -8.15 -12.83 -7.12
N LEU A 260 -6.82 -12.73 -7.11
CA LEU A 260 -5.95 -13.92 -7.13
C LEU A 260 -5.96 -14.70 -5.81
N THR A 261 -6.24 -14.06 -4.68
CA THR A 261 -6.36 -14.70 -3.36
C THR A 261 -7.78 -15.14 -3.02
N SER A 262 -8.78 -14.71 -3.78
CA SER A 262 -10.18 -15.01 -3.47
C SER A 262 -10.59 -16.37 -4.04
N ASP A 263 -10.87 -17.33 -3.16
CA ASP A 263 -11.36 -18.65 -3.56
C ASP A 263 -12.82 -18.65 -4.06
N LEU A 264 -13.61 -17.63 -3.69
CA LEU A 264 -15.02 -17.54 -4.04
C LEU A 264 -15.26 -17.07 -5.47
N LEU A 265 -14.33 -16.29 -6.02
CA LEU A 265 -14.44 -15.71 -7.35
C LEU A 265 -13.63 -16.57 -8.31
N GLU A 266 -14.28 -17.35 -9.17
CA GLU A 266 -13.60 -18.15 -10.21
C GLU A 266 -12.97 -17.29 -11.34
N ALA A 267 -12.77 -15.99 -11.11
CA ALA A 267 -12.32 -15.01 -12.07
C ALA A 267 -10.81 -15.18 -12.37
N LYS A 268 -10.45 -15.18 -13.65
CA LYS A 268 -9.08 -15.37 -14.12
C LYS A 268 -8.54 -14.12 -14.77
N ILE A 269 -7.32 -13.76 -14.36
CA ILE A 269 -6.56 -12.65 -14.92
C ILE A 269 -5.47 -13.22 -15.82
N PHE A 270 -5.34 -12.66 -17.01
CA PHE A 270 -4.32 -13.02 -17.97
C PHE A 270 -3.32 -11.88 -18.14
N MET A 271 -2.11 -12.23 -18.57
CA MET A 271 -1.09 -11.26 -18.92
C MET A 271 -0.75 -11.36 -20.41
N HIS A 272 -0.55 -10.20 -21.03
CA HIS A 272 0.04 -10.06 -22.34
C HIS A 272 1.41 -9.42 -22.21
N VAL A 273 2.46 -10.20 -22.49
CA VAL A 273 3.85 -9.73 -22.44
C VAL A 273 4.27 -9.29 -23.83
N SER A 274 4.45 -7.98 -24.03
CA SER A 274 4.98 -7.41 -25.27
C SER A 274 6.47 -7.81 -25.42
N PRO A 275 6.88 -8.32 -26.60
CA PRO A 275 8.28 -8.61 -26.87
C PRO A 275 9.13 -7.33 -26.85
N PRO A 276 10.38 -7.39 -26.35
CA PRO A 276 11.23 -6.22 -26.20
C PRO A 276 11.54 -5.57 -27.55
N ALA A 277 11.40 -4.25 -27.64
CA ALA A 277 11.76 -3.48 -28.82
C ALA A 277 13.28 -3.58 -29.06
N SER A 278 13.71 -4.30 -30.11
CA SER A 278 15.14 -4.31 -30.48
C SER A 278 15.54 -2.95 -31.07
N SER A 279 16.63 -2.37 -30.55
CA SER A 279 17.17 -1.06 -30.95
C SER A 279 17.68 -0.99 -32.39
N THR A 280 17.85 -2.14 -33.05
CA THR A 280 18.41 -2.27 -34.39
C THR A 280 17.39 -2.00 -35.50
N SER A 281 16.10 -2.29 -35.26
CA SER A 281 15.06 -2.23 -36.30
C SER A 281 14.48 -0.81 -36.53
N THR A 282 14.63 0.10 -35.57
CA THR A 282 14.06 1.46 -35.61
C THR A 282 14.88 2.47 -36.42
N SER A 283 16.13 2.15 -36.78
CA SER A 283 16.96 3.04 -37.62
C SER A 283 16.74 2.86 -39.13
N ALA A 284 16.15 1.74 -39.55
CA ALA A 284 15.99 1.36 -40.96
C ALA A 284 14.62 1.69 -41.55
N GLY A 285 13.61 2.06 -40.73
CA GLY A 285 12.27 2.38 -41.24
C GLY A 285 11.52 1.18 -41.85
N GLU A 286 11.94 -0.06 -41.54
CA GLU A 286 11.17 -1.24 -41.92
C GLU A 286 10.05 -1.52 -40.90
N PRO A 287 8.85 -1.90 -41.35
CA PRO A 287 7.74 -2.20 -40.46
C PRO A 287 8.08 -3.37 -39.53
N PHE A 288 7.66 -3.25 -38.26
CA PHE A 288 7.98 -4.17 -37.15
C PHE A 288 7.48 -5.62 -37.35
N SER A 289 6.65 -5.87 -38.37
CA SER A 289 5.96 -7.15 -38.62
C SER A 289 6.86 -8.36 -38.92
N THR A 290 8.17 -8.21 -39.15
CA THR A 290 9.02 -9.31 -39.69
C THR A 290 10.21 -9.71 -38.82
N VAL A 291 10.44 -9.09 -37.66
CA VAL A 291 11.63 -9.37 -36.83
C VAL A 291 11.26 -9.59 -35.37
N SER A 292 10.64 -10.72 -35.06
CA SER A 292 10.75 -11.29 -33.72
C SER A 292 10.76 -12.81 -33.82
N GLY A 293 11.96 -13.39 -33.79
CA GLY A 293 12.14 -14.80 -33.46
C GLY A 293 11.76 -14.97 -31.99
N GLY A 294 10.54 -15.46 -31.76
CA GLY A 294 9.99 -15.63 -30.43
C GLY A 294 10.86 -16.55 -29.57
N VAL A 295 11.10 -16.11 -28.33
CA VAL A 295 11.39 -17.03 -27.22
C VAL A 295 10.13 -17.86 -26.99
N LEU A 296 10.30 -19.17 -26.82
CA LEU A 296 9.23 -20.15 -26.65
C LEU A 296 8.34 -19.76 -25.45
N GLY A 297 7.08 -19.34 -25.70
CA GLY A 297 6.10 -19.00 -24.66
C GLY A 297 5.56 -17.55 -24.66
N SER A 298 6.05 -16.65 -25.51
CA SER A 298 5.47 -15.30 -25.65
C SER A 298 4.44 -15.22 -26.79
N PRO A 299 3.24 -14.62 -26.59
CA PRO A 299 2.30 -14.39 -27.68
C PRO A 299 2.94 -13.52 -28.78
N THR A 300 2.80 -13.94 -30.04
CA THR A 300 3.42 -13.33 -31.24
C THR A 300 2.69 -12.08 -31.76
N TYR A 301 1.81 -11.49 -30.96
CA TYR A 301 1.00 -10.32 -31.29
C TYR A 301 1.25 -9.19 -30.27
N GLY A 302 0.84 -7.95 -30.55
CA GLY A 302 0.92 -6.85 -29.56
C GLY A 302 2.32 -6.30 -29.32
N ALA A 303 3.19 -6.27 -30.34
CA ALA A 303 4.53 -5.74 -30.16
C ALA A 303 4.55 -4.21 -30.15
N GLY A 304 5.24 -3.63 -29.17
CA GLY A 304 5.39 -2.18 -29.05
C GLY A 304 6.02 -1.78 -27.72
N TYR A 305 6.50 -0.54 -27.68
CA TYR A 305 6.97 0.13 -26.48
C TYR A 305 5.79 0.87 -25.86
N MET A 306 5.51 0.63 -24.58
CA MET A 306 4.55 1.40 -23.81
C MET A 306 5.03 1.50 -22.37
N LEU A 307 5.06 2.70 -21.81
CA LEU A 307 5.46 2.95 -20.44
C LEU A 307 4.54 3.98 -19.80
N ARG A 308 4.16 3.71 -18.55
CA ARG A 308 3.36 4.62 -17.73
C ARG A 308 4.23 5.67 -17.06
N VAL A 309 3.82 6.93 -17.14
CA VAL A 309 4.52 8.07 -16.53
C VAL A 309 3.97 8.35 -15.13
N CYS A 310 4.29 7.49 -14.17
CA CYS A 310 3.82 7.66 -12.78
C CYS A 310 4.73 8.56 -11.92
N ASP A 311 6.02 8.69 -12.29
CA ASP A 311 7.06 9.36 -11.51
C ASP A 311 7.88 10.32 -12.37
N PRO A 312 8.49 11.37 -11.78
CA PRO A 312 9.48 12.21 -12.46
C PRO A 312 10.64 11.41 -13.09
N ALA A 313 11.09 10.34 -12.44
CA ALA A 313 12.13 9.46 -13.00
C ALA A 313 11.68 8.67 -14.23
N ARG A 314 10.40 8.26 -14.30
CA ARG A 314 9.81 7.62 -15.48
C ARG A 314 9.54 8.66 -16.58
N TYR A 315 9.14 9.87 -16.21
CA TYR A 315 9.03 11.00 -17.14
C TYR A 315 10.35 11.30 -17.86
N ASP A 316 11.48 11.31 -17.14
CA ASP A 316 12.83 11.45 -17.76
C ASP A 316 13.19 10.25 -18.66
N ALA A 317 12.85 9.03 -18.24
CA ALA A 317 13.11 7.83 -19.04
C ALA A 317 12.32 7.86 -20.36
N VAL A 318 11.01 8.08 -20.30
CA VAL A 318 10.11 8.14 -21.46
C VAL A 318 10.53 9.26 -22.41
N SER A 319 10.84 10.45 -21.89
CA SER A 319 11.26 11.58 -22.74
C SER A 319 12.53 11.24 -23.53
N ARG A 320 13.50 10.57 -22.90
CA ARG A 320 14.72 10.11 -23.59
C ARG A 320 14.45 9.02 -24.61
N ASP A 321 13.51 8.12 -24.33
CA ASP A 321 13.14 7.02 -25.21
C ASP A 321 12.39 7.53 -26.45
N VAL A 322 11.51 8.53 -26.28
CA VAL A 322 10.87 9.27 -27.38
C VAL A 322 11.91 9.98 -28.26
N LEU A 323 12.86 10.70 -27.66
CA LEU A 323 13.95 11.38 -28.38
C LEU A 323 14.88 10.39 -29.11
N ALA A 324 15.04 9.19 -28.56
CA ALA A 324 15.79 8.10 -29.18
C ALA A 324 15.00 7.39 -30.30
N GLY A 325 13.69 7.63 -30.41
CA GLY A 325 12.82 7.08 -31.44
C GLY A 325 12.29 5.68 -31.14
N TRP A 326 12.21 5.30 -29.86
CA TRP A 326 11.67 3.99 -29.44
C TRP A 326 10.16 3.88 -29.68
N THR A 327 9.46 5.02 -29.77
CA THR A 327 8.00 5.15 -29.93
C THR A 327 7.54 5.21 -31.40
N PHE A 328 8.32 4.66 -32.34
CA PHE A 328 7.98 4.67 -33.77
C PHE A 328 6.58 4.06 -34.03
N PRO A 329 5.67 4.70 -34.79
CA PRO A 329 5.90 5.77 -35.76
C PRO A 329 5.99 7.19 -35.17
N TYR A 330 5.50 7.39 -33.94
CA TYR A 330 5.44 8.69 -33.28
C TYR A 330 6.83 9.12 -32.82
N THR A 331 7.49 9.89 -33.66
CA THR A 331 8.82 10.42 -33.41
C THR A 331 8.84 11.89 -33.86
N PRO A 332 9.68 12.74 -33.24
CA PRO A 332 9.74 14.15 -33.59
C PRO A 332 10.01 14.41 -35.09
N ARG A 333 10.62 13.45 -35.79
CA ARG A 333 10.92 13.51 -37.22
C ARG A 333 9.72 13.21 -38.13
N LEU A 334 8.94 12.18 -37.82
CA LEU A 334 7.83 11.74 -38.68
C LEU A 334 6.56 12.57 -38.41
N GLY A 335 6.40 12.98 -37.16
CA GLY A 335 5.24 13.69 -36.64
C GLY A 335 4.98 13.21 -35.21
N MET A 336 4.80 14.15 -34.30
CA MET A 336 4.28 13.88 -32.96
C MET A 336 2.75 13.67 -33.04
N PRO A 337 2.09 13.14 -31.99
CA PRO A 337 0.63 12.96 -31.99
C PRO A 337 -0.16 14.24 -32.28
N ASP A 338 0.31 15.40 -31.81
CA ASP A 338 -0.27 16.73 -32.12
C ASP A 338 0.02 17.21 -33.57
N GLY A 339 0.62 16.36 -34.42
CA GLY A 339 1.00 16.68 -35.80
C GLY A 339 2.23 17.59 -35.94
N ALA A 340 2.81 18.04 -34.82
CA ALA A 340 4.03 18.85 -34.81
C ALA A 340 5.21 18.09 -35.43
N LYS A 341 5.94 18.76 -36.33
CA LYS A 341 7.10 18.20 -37.04
C LYS A 341 8.35 18.99 -36.70
N TYR A 342 9.41 18.27 -36.37
CA TYR A 342 10.69 18.87 -36.04
C TYR A 342 11.73 18.52 -37.10
N THR A 343 12.55 19.51 -37.46
CA THR A 343 13.68 19.29 -38.34
C THR A 343 14.85 18.72 -37.54
N LYS A 344 15.48 17.65 -38.06
CA LYS A 344 16.65 17.04 -37.41
C LYS A 344 17.91 17.80 -37.81
N SER A 345 18.60 18.38 -36.84
CA SER A 345 19.94 18.93 -37.01
C SER A 345 21.02 17.88 -36.66
N SER A 346 22.29 18.23 -36.85
CA SER A 346 23.42 17.36 -36.52
C SER A 346 23.37 16.93 -35.04
N GLY A 347 23.62 15.64 -34.77
CA GLY A 347 23.70 15.12 -33.40
C GLY A 347 22.39 14.71 -32.71
N SER A 348 21.31 14.39 -33.45
CA SER A 348 19.98 14.09 -32.86
C SER A 348 19.43 15.25 -32.05
N CYS A 349 19.60 16.46 -32.58
CA CYS A 349 18.94 17.67 -32.12
C CYS A 349 17.68 17.89 -32.98
N PHE A 350 16.56 18.21 -32.35
CA PHE A 350 15.27 18.46 -32.99
C PHE A 350 14.91 19.92 -32.83
N VAL A 351 14.72 20.61 -33.96
CA VAL A 351 14.48 22.05 -33.98
C VAL A 351 13.17 22.33 -34.71
N SER A 352 12.28 23.05 -34.03
CA SER A 352 11.01 23.54 -34.58
C SER A 352 11.22 24.82 -35.41
N ASP A 353 10.14 25.36 -35.94
CA ASP A 353 10.18 26.58 -36.74
C ASP A 353 10.47 27.81 -35.87
N ARG A 354 11.18 28.80 -36.44
CA ARG A 354 11.42 30.12 -35.82
C ARG A 354 12.26 30.12 -34.53
N VAL A 355 13.14 29.14 -34.37
CA VAL A 355 14.14 29.12 -33.28
C VAL A 355 15.32 30.03 -33.62
N THR A 356 15.75 30.85 -32.67
CA THR A 356 16.94 31.73 -32.81
C THR A 356 18.07 31.20 -31.95
N ILE A 357 19.18 30.82 -32.57
CA ILE A 357 20.34 30.23 -31.89
C ILE A 357 21.54 31.16 -32.15
N SER A 358 22.19 31.62 -31.07
CA SER A 358 23.45 32.35 -31.18
C SER A 358 24.57 31.49 -31.80
N SER A 359 25.47 32.12 -32.56
CA SER A 359 26.65 31.46 -33.15
C SER A 359 27.65 30.92 -32.12
N SER A 360 27.63 31.45 -30.89
CA SER A 360 28.51 31.01 -29.80
C SER A 360 27.85 29.96 -28.90
N ALA A 361 26.55 29.69 -29.08
CA ALA A 361 25.83 28.69 -28.31
C ALA A 361 26.18 27.28 -28.77
N SER A 362 26.30 26.36 -27.81
CA SER A 362 26.58 24.94 -28.09
C SER A 362 25.36 24.08 -27.74
N ILE A 363 24.85 23.38 -28.75
CA ILE A 363 23.72 22.47 -28.60
C ILE A 363 24.26 21.04 -28.63
N GLY A 364 24.05 20.33 -27.53
CA GLY A 364 24.38 18.94 -27.34
C GLY A 364 23.43 18.00 -28.08
N ARG A 365 23.69 16.70 -27.91
CA ARG A 365 22.88 15.63 -28.51
C ARG A 365 21.57 15.46 -27.74
N ARG A 366 20.55 14.89 -28.41
CA ARG A 366 19.24 14.55 -27.82
C ARG A 366 18.58 15.77 -27.17
N THR A 367 18.68 16.92 -27.83
CA THR A 367 18.03 18.16 -27.40
C THR A 367 16.84 18.44 -28.30
N MET A 368 15.74 18.91 -27.74
CA MET A 368 14.56 19.38 -28.48
C MET A 368 14.31 20.84 -28.19
N LEU A 369 14.12 21.63 -29.25
CA LEU A 369 13.84 23.07 -29.20
C LEU A 369 12.50 23.35 -29.91
N ASP A 370 11.51 23.83 -29.17
CA ASP A 370 10.22 24.21 -29.76
C ASP A 370 10.21 25.65 -30.28
N ALA A 371 9.09 26.02 -30.92
CA ALA A 371 8.88 27.27 -31.61
C ALA A 371 9.18 28.48 -30.72
N HIS A 372 9.76 29.51 -31.34
CA HIS A 372 10.08 30.81 -30.72
C HIS A 372 11.11 30.76 -29.58
N THR A 373 11.78 29.63 -29.38
CA THR A 373 12.88 29.52 -28.42
C THR A 373 14.08 30.37 -28.85
N ARG A 374 14.70 31.05 -27.88
CA ARG A 374 15.90 31.88 -28.06
C ARG A 374 17.03 31.40 -27.16
N ILE A 375 18.17 31.13 -27.77
CA ILE A 375 19.39 30.72 -27.08
C ILE A 375 20.45 31.80 -27.28
N GLU A 376 20.82 32.46 -26.19
CA GLU A 376 21.78 33.58 -26.17
C GLU A 376 23.25 33.11 -26.20
N ASP A 377 24.16 34.09 -26.24
CA ASP A 377 25.59 33.87 -26.39
C ASP A 377 26.21 33.00 -25.28
N GLY A 378 27.02 32.01 -25.67
CA GLY A 378 27.76 31.14 -24.74
C GLY A 378 26.90 30.15 -23.95
N ALA A 379 25.60 30.02 -24.25
CA ALA A 379 24.74 29.04 -23.61
C ALA A 379 25.07 27.60 -24.06
N ILE A 380 24.94 26.65 -23.13
CA ILE A 380 25.21 25.22 -23.36
C ILE A 380 23.94 24.44 -23.03
N VAL A 381 23.33 23.80 -24.02
CA VAL A 381 22.09 23.01 -23.82
C VAL A 381 22.33 21.56 -24.27
N GLY A 382 22.20 20.58 -23.37
CA GLY A 382 22.40 19.16 -23.70
C GLY A 382 21.36 18.24 -23.07
N GLU A 383 20.91 17.22 -23.82
CA GLU A 383 19.98 16.19 -23.33
C GLU A 383 18.73 16.77 -22.65
N SER A 384 18.21 17.89 -23.18
CA SER A 384 17.14 18.67 -22.56
C SER A 384 16.02 18.94 -23.56
N VAL A 385 14.80 19.10 -23.04
CA VAL A 385 13.61 19.46 -23.84
C VAL A 385 13.20 20.87 -23.45
N LEU A 386 13.16 21.77 -24.44
CA LEU A 386 12.67 23.14 -24.28
C LEU A 386 11.31 23.29 -24.96
N GLY A 387 10.34 23.82 -24.21
CA GLY A 387 9.01 24.18 -24.68
C GLY A 387 8.99 25.46 -25.52
N LYS A 388 7.78 26.00 -25.73
CA LYS A 388 7.54 27.18 -26.58
C LYS A 388 7.95 28.45 -25.86
N ASN A 389 8.45 29.43 -26.61
CA ASN A 389 8.82 30.76 -26.10
C ASN A 389 9.87 30.73 -24.95
N VAL A 390 10.74 29.73 -24.91
CA VAL A 390 11.80 29.66 -23.89
C VAL A 390 12.94 30.61 -24.22
N LEU A 391 13.43 31.35 -23.21
CA LEU A 391 14.61 32.21 -23.31
C LEU A 391 15.72 31.64 -22.43
N VAL A 392 16.85 31.27 -23.03
CA VAL A 392 18.05 30.86 -22.31
C VAL A 392 19.08 31.99 -22.34
N GLY A 393 19.35 32.60 -21.20
CA GLY A 393 20.28 33.71 -21.04
C GLY A 393 21.75 33.35 -21.31
N PRO A 394 22.61 34.36 -21.50
CA PRO A 394 24.01 34.15 -21.89
C PRO A 394 24.83 33.47 -20.79
N GLY A 395 25.73 32.58 -21.21
CA GLY A 395 26.60 31.81 -20.31
C GLY A 395 25.90 30.73 -19.48
N SER A 396 24.60 30.50 -19.68
CA SER A 396 23.82 29.53 -18.91
C SER A 396 24.00 28.09 -19.43
N VAL A 397 24.01 27.14 -18.50
CA VAL A 397 24.22 25.72 -18.76
C VAL A 397 22.96 24.95 -18.35
N VAL A 398 22.32 24.31 -19.33
CA VAL A 398 21.11 23.51 -19.15
C VAL A 398 21.40 22.07 -19.58
N ARG A 399 21.28 21.13 -18.65
CA ARG A 399 21.55 19.70 -18.90
C ARG A 399 20.46 18.83 -18.31
N HIS A 400 20.06 17.76 -19.01
CA HIS A 400 19.08 16.77 -18.53
C HIS A 400 17.80 17.38 -17.94
N SER A 401 17.39 18.54 -18.45
CA SER A 401 16.33 19.35 -17.84
C SER A 401 15.15 19.50 -18.79
N TYR A 402 13.99 19.67 -18.20
CA TYR A 402 12.72 19.79 -18.90
C TYR A 402 12.15 21.18 -18.59
N LEU A 403 12.20 22.05 -19.58
CA LEU A 403 11.65 23.40 -19.48
C LEU A 403 10.35 23.44 -20.27
N TRP A 404 9.24 23.73 -19.60
CA TRP A 404 7.95 23.89 -20.27
C TRP A 404 7.83 25.26 -20.93
N ASP A 405 6.60 25.63 -21.28
CA ASP A 405 6.32 26.82 -22.07
C ASP A 405 6.58 28.12 -21.28
N SER A 406 7.06 29.13 -21.99
CA SER A 406 7.28 30.50 -21.51
C SER A 406 8.24 30.61 -20.32
N VAL A 407 9.22 29.71 -20.21
CA VAL A 407 10.25 29.77 -19.17
C VAL A 407 11.38 30.72 -19.59
N SER A 408 11.80 31.60 -18.67
CA SER A 408 12.94 32.49 -18.87
C SER A 408 14.08 32.18 -17.90
N VAL A 409 15.25 31.88 -18.44
CA VAL A 409 16.48 31.62 -17.68
C VAL A 409 17.41 32.83 -17.78
N GLY A 410 17.86 33.35 -16.65
CA GLY A 410 18.80 34.45 -16.52
C GLY A 410 20.23 34.11 -16.98
N ARG A 411 21.16 35.00 -16.65
CA ARG A 411 22.58 34.89 -17.02
C ARG A 411 23.33 33.96 -16.08
N ASN A 412 24.32 33.23 -16.62
CA ASN A 412 25.23 32.36 -15.86
C ASN A 412 24.51 31.38 -14.91
N CYS A 413 23.36 30.87 -15.32
CA CYS A 413 22.61 29.90 -14.53
C CYS A 413 23.08 28.48 -14.81
N THR A 414 23.08 27.62 -13.80
CA THR A 414 23.38 26.18 -13.94
C THR A 414 22.16 25.38 -13.56
N ILE A 415 21.60 24.65 -14.53
CA ILE A 415 20.41 23.81 -14.35
C ILE A 415 20.77 22.40 -14.81
N ASP A 416 20.74 21.42 -13.90
CA ASP A 416 20.95 20.01 -14.21
C ASP A 416 19.82 19.16 -13.62
N GLY A 417 19.18 18.32 -14.43
CA GLY A 417 18.21 17.34 -13.92
C GLY A 417 16.93 17.93 -13.30
N CYS A 418 16.44 19.08 -13.77
CA CYS A 418 15.28 19.78 -13.19
C CYS A 418 14.04 19.74 -14.09
N ILE A 419 12.85 19.81 -13.48
CA ILE A 419 11.58 20.09 -14.19
C ILE A 419 11.11 21.49 -13.81
N LEU A 420 10.91 22.34 -14.82
CA LEU A 420 10.43 23.72 -14.64
C LEU A 420 9.05 23.89 -15.26
N GLY A 421 8.12 24.32 -14.42
CA GLY A 421 6.73 24.61 -14.76
C GLY A 421 6.55 25.74 -15.79
N VAL A 422 5.30 25.96 -16.19
CA VAL A 422 4.93 27.00 -17.16
C VAL A 422 5.17 28.38 -16.55
N GLY A 423 5.78 29.28 -17.33
CA GLY A 423 5.95 30.69 -16.93
C GLY A 423 6.95 30.93 -15.79
N VAL A 424 7.80 29.96 -15.48
CA VAL A 424 8.85 30.10 -14.46
C VAL A 424 9.90 31.11 -14.90
N GLN A 425 10.34 31.96 -13.97
CA GLN A 425 11.40 32.94 -14.18
C GLN A 425 12.57 32.68 -13.25
N ILE A 426 13.73 32.37 -13.83
CA ILE A 426 14.99 32.19 -13.10
C ILE A 426 15.84 33.44 -13.32
N MET A 427 16.19 34.13 -12.25
CA MET A 427 17.04 35.33 -12.30
C MET A 427 18.51 34.98 -12.54
N ASP A 428 19.39 35.99 -12.51
CA ASP A 428 20.82 35.80 -12.78
C ASP A 428 21.53 35.03 -11.65
N HIS A 429 22.58 34.27 -12.01
CA HIS A 429 23.46 33.55 -11.08
C HIS A 429 22.78 32.48 -10.21
N VAL A 430 21.75 31.80 -10.74
CA VAL A 430 21.05 30.73 -10.02
C VAL A 430 21.66 29.36 -10.30
N HIS A 431 21.76 28.54 -9.25
CA HIS A 431 22.20 27.16 -9.32
C HIS A 431 21.08 26.20 -8.87
N LEU A 432 20.57 25.40 -9.81
CA LEU A 432 19.56 24.37 -9.55
C LEU A 432 20.22 22.99 -9.64
N ALA A 433 20.22 22.29 -8.50
CA ALA A 433 20.70 20.93 -8.42
C ALA A 433 19.68 19.91 -8.96
N HIS A 434 20.14 18.71 -9.28
CA HIS A 434 19.32 17.62 -9.82
C HIS A 434 18.16 17.24 -8.89
N GLY A 435 17.07 16.78 -9.51
CA GLY A 435 15.84 16.41 -8.80
C GLY A 435 15.02 17.61 -8.33
N THR A 436 15.40 18.86 -8.66
CA THR A 436 14.60 20.03 -8.29
C THR A 436 13.36 20.16 -9.18
N MET A 437 12.21 20.40 -8.57
CA MET A 437 10.93 20.65 -9.26
C MET A 437 10.43 22.05 -8.91
N VAL A 438 10.10 22.84 -9.93
CA VAL A 438 9.59 24.20 -9.77
C VAL A 438 8.20 24.28 -10.37
N GLY A 439 7.21 24.60 -9.54
CA GLY A 439 5.81 24.81 -9.89
C GLY A 439 5.61 26.00 -10.83
N ASP A 440 4.40 26.13 -11.36
CA ASP A 440 4.09 27.13 -12.37
C ASP A 440 4.15 28.55 -11.80
N GLY A 441 4.59 29.51 -12.64
CA GLY A 441 4.61 30.93 -12.29
C GLY A 441 5.58 31.35 -11.17
N CYS A 442 6.41 30.42 -10.69
CA CYS A 442 7.43 30.69 -9.66
C CYS A 442 8.54 31.59 -10.20
N ILE A 443 9.03 32.49 -9.33
CA ILE A 443 10.17 33.37 -9.62
C ILE A 443 11.28 33.06 -8.62
N ILE A 444 12.44 32.63 -9.11
CA ILE A 444 13.61 32.37 -8.27
C ILE A 444 14.50 33.60 -8.29
N GLY A 445 14.81 34.14 -7.11
CA GLY A 445 15.63 35.34 -6.96
C GLY A 445 17.08 35.16 -7.42
N PRO A 446 17.82 36.27 -7.62
CA PRO A 446 19.22 36.20 -8.04
C PRO A 446 20.12 35.63 -6.92
N ASP A 447 21.25 35.02 -7.33
CA ASP A 447 22.28 34.46 -6.44
C ASP A 447 21.80 33.33 -5.50
N VAL A 448 20.78 32.57 -5.91
CA VAL A 448 20.19 31.46 -5.14
C VAL A 448 20.77 30.12 -5.57
N SER A 449 21.08 29.26 -4.61
CA SER A 449 21.46 27.86 -4.84
C SER A 449 20.48 26.93 -4.14
N LEU A 450 19.75 26.11 -4.90
CA LEU A 450 18.82 25.12 -4.35
C LEU A 450 19.51 23.76 -4.17
N ALA A 451 19.19 23.10 -3.06
CA ALA A 451 19.68 21.75 -2.77
C ALA A 451 19.05 20.70 -3.71
N PRO A 452 19.69 19.53 -3.91
CA PRO A 452 19.10 18.44 -4.67
C PRO A 452 17.72 18.04 -4.10
N PHE A 453 16.81 17.61 -4.98
CA PHE A 453 15.44 17.17 -4.62
C PHE A 453 14.54 18.26 -3.98
N SER A 454 14.91 19.54 -4.09
CA SER A 454 14.07 20.64 -3.60
C SER A 454 12.80 20.79 -4.43
N ARG A 455 11.68 21.12 -3.78
CA ARG A 455 10.41 21.41 -4.44
C ARG A 455 10.02 22.86 -4.15
N VAL A 456 9.68 23.61 -5.19
CA VAL A 456 9.26 25.01 -5.09
C VAL A 456 7.89 25.14 -5.73
N SER A 457 6.97 25.83 -5.07
CA SER A 457 5.61 26.07 -5.57
C SER A 457 5.15 27.47 -5.22
N MET A 458 4.09 27.93 -5.86
CA MET A 458 3.33 29.11 -5.43
C MET A 458 2.43 28.80 -4.23
N HIS A 459 2.04 27.53 -4.05
CA HIS A 459 1.17 27.07 -2.97
C HIS A 459 2.00 26.45 -1.84
N ALA A 460 1.77 26.88 -0.61
CA ALA A 460 2.36 26.28 0.59
C ALA A 460 1.99 24.79 0.71
N TYR A 461 2.91 23.99 1.25
CA TYR A 461 2.65 22.57 1.52
C TYR A 461 1.47 22.44 2.49
N ARG A 462 0.38 21.81 2.06
CA ARG A 462 -0.75 21.44 2.92
C ARG A 462 -0.56 20.00 3.37
N THR A 463 -0.22 19.79 4.64
CA THR A 463 -0.40 18.47 5.29
C THR A 463 -1.90 18.20 5.41
N SER A 464 -2.30 16.95 5.23
CA SER A 464 -3.69 16.48 5.07
C SER A 464 -4.61 16.67 6.28
N GLU A 465 -4.21 17.40 7.32
CA GLU A 465 -4.94 17.53 8.58
C GLU A 465 -5.59 18.91 8.81
N ASP A 466 -5.24 19.94 8.04
CA ASP A 466 -5.77 21.29 8.25
C ASP A 466 -6.95 21.61 7.29
N ASP A 467 -8.10 20.95 7.50
CA ASP A 467 -9.39 21.34 6.89
C ASP A 467 -10.14 22.36 7.78
N SER A 468 -9.42 23.36 8.30
CA SER A 468 -10.03 24.53 8.93
C SER A 468 -9.93 25.71 7.96
N GLY A 469 -11.10 26.13 7.48
CA GLY A 469 -11.25 27.11 6.41
C GLY A 469 -10.84 28.51 6.81
N ASP A 470 -9.57 28.84 6.60
CA ASP A 470 -9.12 30.21 6.45
C ASP A 470 -8.66 30.47 5.01
N GLU A 471 -9.51 31.19 4.28
CA GLU A 471 -9.19 31.81 3.00
C GLU A 471 -8.05 32.83 3.18
N ASP A 472 -7.11 32.80 2.24
CA ASP A 472 -6.17 33.88 1.91
C ASP A 472 -5.24 34.42 3.03
N MET A 473 -4.09 33.76 3.21
CA MET A 473 -2.87 34.47 3.63
C MET A 473 -1.87 34.54 2.47
N ASP A 474 -1.69 35.75 1.94
CA ASP A 474 -0.52 36.16 1.17
C ASP A 474 0.75 35.80 1.96
N THR A 475 1.37 34.67 1.63
CA THR A 475 2.53 34.16 2.36
C THR A 475 3.79 34.77 1.77
N ASP A 476 4.48 35.55 2.62
CA ASP A 476 5.74 36.23 2.33
C ASP A 476 6.74 35.32 1.61
N ALA A 477 7.33 35.83 0.53
CA ALA A 477 8.38 35.16 -0.23
C ALA A 477 9.48 34.66 0.71
N ASP A 478 9.65 33.34 0.74
CA ASP A 478 10.56 32.68 1.65
C ASP A 478 11.98 33.25 1.45
N THR A 479 12.61 33.74 2.51
CA THR A 479 13.89 34.48 2.42
C THR A 479 14.99 33.62 1.78
N ALA A 480 14.84 32.29 1.80
CA ALA A 480 15.70 31.31 1.16
C ALA A 480 15.71 31.36 -0.38
N LEU A 481 14.63 31.81 -1.03
CA LEU A 481 14.52 31.96 -2.48
C LEU A 481 14.97 33.35 -2.97
N GLY A 482 15.39 34.23 -2.05
CA GLY A 482 15.88 35.58 -2.32
C GLY A 482 14.78 36.65 -2.28
N LYS A 483 15.18 37.91 -2.06
CA LYS A 483 14.27 39.05 -1.78
C LYS A 483 13.29 39.42 -2.92
N ALA A 484 13.53 38.92 -4.13
CA ALA A 484 12.70 39.16 -5.31
C ALA A 484 11.99 37.88 -5.80
N SER A 485 12.01 36.83 -4.98
CA SER A 485 11.34 35.58 -5.32
C SER A 485 9.84 35.65 -5.11
N ARG A 486 9.15 34.76 -5.81
CA ARG A 486 7.73 34.52 -5.63
C ARG A 486 7.53 33.01 -5.67
N GLY A 487 7.18 32.44 -4.52
CA GLY A 487 7.06 31.02 -4.29
C GLY A 487 7.57 30.64 -2.90
N CYS A 488 7.03 29.56 -2.35
CA CYS A 488 7.46 28.94 -1.11
C CYS A 488 8.32 27.70 -1.39
N LEU A 489 9.36 27.50 -0.59
CA LEU A 489 10.12 26.26 -0.60
C LEU A 489 9.34 25.20 0.19
N TRP A 490 9.07 24.05 -0.42
CA TRP A 490 8.46 22.92 0.29
C TRP A 490 9.49 22.29 1.22
N ALA A 491 9.02 21.68 2.31
CA ALA A 491 9.89 20.96 3.24
C ALA A 491 10.76 19.95 2.46
N SER A 492 12.05 19.92 2.78
CA SER A 492 12.97 18.93 2.22
C SER A 492 12.42 17.53 2.50
N LEU A 493 12.54 16.63 1.53
CA LEU A 493 12.00 15.26 1.65
C LEU A 493 12.59 14.50 2.86
N ASP A 494 13.78 14.90 3.34
CA ASP A 494 14.39 14.44 4.59
C ASP A 494 13.71 14.98 5.85
N ALA A 495 13.28 16.24 5.84
CA ALA A 495 12.55 16.83 6.95
C ALA A 495 11.14 16.25 7.05
N ALA A 496 10.47 16.00 5.93
CA ALA A 496 9.19 15.29 5.90
C ALA A 496 9.32 13.83 6.37
N ALA A 497 10.41 13.14 5.99
CA ALA A 497 10.70 11.80 6.50
C ALA A 497 11.01 11.76 8.00
N ALA A 498 11.62 12.83 8.54
CA ALA A 498 11.96 12.93 9.96
C ALA A 498 10.76 13.31 10.83
N SER A 499 9.83 14.13 10.35
CA SER A 499 8.60 14.46 11.07
C SER A 499 7.65 13.27 11.15
N LEU A 500 7.52 12.49 10.07
CA LEU A 500 6.68 11.28 10.04
C LEU A 500 7.30 10.08 10.77
N ALA A 501 8.60 10.11 11.10
CA ALA A 501 9.24 9.08 11.91
C ALA A 501 8.99 9.24 13.43
N HIS A 502 8.32 10.32 13.84
CA HIS A 502 7.95 10.55 15.24
C HIS A 502 6.48 10.29 15.56
N ASP A 503 5.63 10.13 14.54
CA ASP A 503 4.26 9.60 14.68
C ASP A 503 4.27 8.13 14.24
N GLU A 504 4.66 7.24 15.16
CA GLU A 504 4.36 5.80 15.08
C GLU A 504 2.88 5.54 15.47
N SER A 505 1.95 6.40 15.07
CA SER A 505 0.54 6.03 15.05
C SER A 505 0.30 5.21 13.78
N ASP A 506 -0.31 4.04 13.95
CA ASP A 506 -0.77 3.11 12.90
C ASP A 506 -1.79 3.77 11.96
N ASP A 507 -1.40 4.81 11.22
CA ASP A 507 -2.19 5.28 10.08
C ASP A 507 -1.97 4.29 8.93
N ASP A 508 -2.78 3.23 8.93
CA ASP A 508 -2.91 2.20 7.88
C ASP A 508 -3.21 2.78 6.47
N ASP A 509 -3.46 4.10 6.37
CA ASP A 509 -3.91 4.79 5.16
C ASP A 509 -2.78 5.30 4.25
N VAL A 510 -1.50 5.29 4.66
CA VAL A 510 -0.40 5.76 3.81
C VAL A 510 0.24 4.60 3.03
N ASP A 511 0.13 4.64 1.69
CA ASP A 511 0.76 3.65 0.80
C ASP A 511 2.27 3.52 1.14
N VAL A 512 2.71 2.31 1.49
CA VAL A 512 4.12 1.95 1.80
C VAL A 512 5.10 2.42 0.71
N LEU A 513 4.66 2.44 -0.56
CA LEU A 513 5.45 2.96 -1.67
C LEU A 513 5.59 4.49 -1.64
N GLU A 514 4.62 5.20 -1.09
CA GLU A 514 4.59 6.66 -0.99
C GLU A 514 5.29 7.22 0.24
N HIS A 515 5.79 6.33 1.12
CA HIS A 515 6.61 6.73 2.25
C HIS A 515 7.74 7.68 1.80
N PRO A 516 7.99 8.80 2.49
CA PRO A 516 8.92 9.85 2.04
C PRO A 516 10.36 9.35 1.83
N ARG A 517 10.73 8.25 2.50
CA ARG A 517 12.01 7.53 2.26
C ARG A 517 12.10 6.91 0.86
N ASN A 518 11.00 6.37 0.33
CA ASN A 518 10.90 5.84 -1.04
C ASN A 518 10.76 6.98 -2.07
N ALA A 519 10.18 8.12 -1.68
CA ALA A 519 9.94 9.25 -2.59
C ALA A 519 11.22 9.78 -3.28
N LYS A 520 12.40 9.66 -2.66
CA LYS A 520 13.69 10.04 -3.27
C LYS A 520 14.04 9.20 -4.49
N LEU A 521 13.66 7.92 -4.49
CA LEU A 521 13.97 6.98 -5.56
C LEU A 521 13.16 7.23 -6.84
N PHE A 522 12.02 7.94 -6.71
CA PHE A 522 11.15 8.33 -7.82
C PHE A 522 11.55 9.65 -8.49
N MET A 523 12.54 10.37 -7.95
CA MET A 523 13.03 11.64 -8.50
C MET A 523 14.01 11.43 -9.64
N ILE A 524 14.16 12.44 -10.51
CA ILE A 524 15.13 12.39 -11.62
C ILE A 524 16.54 12.23 -11.05
N ARG A 525 17.24 11.18 -11.52
CA ARG A 525 18.58 10.82 -11.04
C ARG A 525 18.61 10.68 -9.53
N PRO A 526 17.97 9.63 -8.98
CA PRO A 526 18.04 9.39 -7.55
C PRO A 526 19.50 9.18 -7.17
N ASP A 527 19.92 9.72 -6.02
CA ASP A 527 21.23 9.43 -5.47
C ASP A 527 21.21 7.98 -4.95
N THR A 528 21.77 7.07 -5.75
CA THR A 528 21.87 5.65 -5.40
C THR A 528 23.05 5.36 -4.49
N SER A 529 23.85 6.36 -4.10
CA SER A 529 25.02 6.16 -3.25
C SER A 529 24.66 5.73 -1.82
N GLY A 530 23.45 6.10 -1.34
CA GLY A 530 22.88 5.59 -0.09
C GLY A 530 22.15 4.26 -0.21
N VAL A 531 21.95 3.76 -1.44
CA VAL A 531 21.40 2.42 -1.71
C VAL A 531 22.60 1.51 -1.95
N GLU A 532 23.37 1.25 -0.88
CA GLU A 532 24.29 0.14 -0.93
C GLU A 532 23.46 -1.14 -1.06
N LEU A 533 23.51 -1.78 -2.24
CA LEU A 533 23.14 -3.17 -2.46
C LEU A 533 24.16 -4.08 -1.75
N SER A 534 24.45 -3.79 -0.48
CA SER A 534 25.30 -4.63 0.35
C SER A 534 24.39 -5.69 0.97
N ASP A 535 24.73 -6.96 0.74
CA ASP A 535 24.15 -8.11 1.44
C ASP A 535 24.61 -8.19 2.91
N ALA A 536 25.07 -7.06 3.46
CA ALA A 536 25.81 -6.95 4.71
C ALA A 536 25.01 -6.29 5.84
N ALA A 537 23.76 -5.88 5.61
CA ALA A 537 22.84 -5.45 6.67
C ALA A 537 21.98 -6.61 7.19
N SER A 538 22.53 -7.83 7.16
CA SER A 538 21.85 -9.09 7.49
C SER A 538 21.84 -9.42 8.99
N ASP A 539 22.22 -8.51 9.89
CA ASP A 539 22.52 -8.87 11.28
C ASP A 539 21.60 -8.25 12.35
N LEU A 540 20.46 -7.64 12.01
CA LEU A 540 19.53 -7.12 13.03
C LEU A 540 18.06 -7.29 12.65
N SER A 541 17.60 -8.55 12.57
CA SER A 541 16.33 -9.01 13.15
C SER A 541 16.08 -10.49 12.77
N SER A 542 16.85 -11.39 13.39
CA SER A 542 16.51 -12.80 13.51
C SER A 542 16.87 -13.26 14.92
N ILE A 543 15.93 -13.02 15.83
CA ILE A 543 15.78 -13.77 17.08
C ILE A 543 14.69 -14.80 16.71
N ASP A 544 14.81 -16.11 16.75
CA ASP A 544 15.77 -17.09 17.28
C ASP A 544 15.68 -18.38 16.42
N ALA A 545 16.41 -19.41 16.85
CA ALA A 545 16.28 -20.85 16.53
C ALA A 545 17.37 -21.42 15.61
N ASP A 546 18.56 -21.59 16.18
CA ASP A 546 19.17 -22.92 16.31
C ASP A 546 20.52 -22.81 17.04
N SER A 547 20.53 -23.18 18.31
CA SER A 547 21.75 -23.46 19.06
C SER A 547 21.48 -24.64 19.98
N GLU A 548 21.60 -25.84 19.40
CA GLU A 548 21.73 -27.10 20.13
C GLU A 548 22.91 -27.00 21.13
N PRO A 549 22.71 -27.31 22.42
CA PRO A 549 23.79 -27.27 23.40
C PRO A 549 24.73 -28.47 23.22
N GLY A 550 26.01 -28.16 23.10
CA GLY A 550 27.09 -29.14 22.95
C GLY A 550 27.15 -30.16 24.09
N LEU A 551 27.05 -31.43 23.73
CA LEU A 551 27.52 -32.55 24.55
C LEU A 551 29.05 -32.61 24.48
N MET A 552 29.70 -32.23 25.58
CA MET A 552 31.09 -32.59 25.85
C MET A 552 31.22 -34.10 26.03
N GLY A 553 32.23 -34.72 25.40
CA GLY A 553 32.57 -36.12 25.69
C GLY A 553 33.61 -36.76 24.78
N SER A 554 34.86 -36.31 24.88
CA SER A 554 36.10 -37.12 24.88
C SER A 554 36.36 -38.21 23.82
N ASP A 555 37.52 -38.04 23.17
CA ASP A 555 38.65 -39.01 23.10
C ASP A 555 38.97 -39.74 21.77
N MET A 556 40.24 -39.61 21.39
CA MET A 556 41.13 -40.47 20.57
C MET A 556 40.91 -40.64 19.05
N GLY A 557 41.93 -40.20 18.29
CA GLY A 557 42.81 -41.17 17.60
C GLY A 557 42.74 -41.29 16.07
N ASP A 558 43.61 -40.54 15.39
CA ASP A 558 44.60 -40.98 14.37
C ASP A 558 44.19 -41.64 13.02
N SER A 559 45.01 -41.28 12.01
CA SER A 559 45.34 -41.91 10.73
C SER A 559 44.40 -41.87 9.50
N ASP A 560 44.88 -41.11 8.50
CA ASP A 560 45.23 -41.47 7.11
C ASP A 560 44.29 -42.31 6.20
N ASP A 561 44.29 -41.85 4.93
CA ASP A 561 44.20 -42.59 3.66
C ASP A 561 42.99 -42.43 2.74
N GLU A 562 43.35 -42.52 1.46
CA GLU A 562 42.77 -42.01 0.23
C GLU A 562 41.65 -42.87 -0.40
N ASP A 563 41.01 -42.24 -1.41
CA ASP A 563 40.45 -42.82 -2.64
C ASP A 563 39.12 -43.60 -2.68
N SER A 564 38.16 -42.93 -3.35
CA SER A 564 37.29 -43.39 -4.45
C SER A 564 36.73 -44.82 -4.50
N ASP A 565 35.40 -44.94 -4.42
CA ASP A 565 34.47 -45.27 -5.53
C ASP A 565 33.21 -46.05 -5.08
N LEU A 566 32.06 -45.46 -5.40
CA LEU A 566 30.74 -46.02 -5.73
C LEU A 566 30.40 -47.47 -5.30
N SER A 567 29.41 -47.61 -4.39
CA SER A 567 28.05 -48.12 -4.68
C SER A 567 27.27 -48.59 -3.44
N SER A 568 25.94 -48.58 -3.57
CA SER A 568 24.90 -49.23 -2.76
C SER A 568 24.29 -48.47 -1.55
N SER A 569 23.14 -47.87 -1.84
CA SER A 569 21.85 -47.96 -1.12
C SER A 569 21.80 -48.53 0.30
N LEU A 570 21.31 -47.70 1.23
CA LEU A 570 20.45 -47.86 2.44
C LEU A 570 20.60 -46.51 3.18
N SER A 571 19.60 -45.77 3.68
CA SER A 571 18.42 -46.05 4.49
C SER A 571 17.68 -44.71 4.62
N ALA A 572 16.35 -44.63 4.43
CA ALA A 572 15.37 -44.68 5.52
C ALA A 572 15.72 -43.79 6.73
N ASN A 573 15.18 -42.56 6.77
CA ASN A 573 14.34 -42.08 7.87
C ASN A 573 13.90 -40.63 7.62
N GLY A 574 12.60 -40.39 7.70
CA GLY A 574 11.96 -39.09 7.57
C GLY A 574 10.45 -39.27 7.41
N TYR A 575 9.85 -40.07 8.30
CA TYR A 575 8.40 -40.25 8.34
C TYR A 575 7.75 -38.92 8.67
N GLY A 576 6.84 -38.49 7.78
CA GLY A 576 5.82 -37.50 8.11
C GLY A 576 4.98 -38.00 9.28
N SER A 577 4.70 -37.09 10.22
CA SER A 577 3.79 -37.34 11.32
C SER A 577 2.36 -37.43 10.75
N MET A 578 1.86 -38.64 10.57
CA MET A 578 0.42 -38.90 10.51
C MET A 578 -0.07 -39.18 11.93
N SER A 579 -1.00 -38.34 12.40
CA SER A 579 -1.72 -38.51 13.64
C SER A 579 -2.57 -39.79 13.60
N LEU A 580 -2.36 -40.69 14.57
CA LEU A 580 -3.23 -41.82 14.88
C LEU A 580 -3.77 -41.62 16.29
N THR A 581 -5.02 -41.18 16.40
CA THR A 581 -5.74 -41.09 17.67
C THR A 581 -6.11 -42.50 18.15
N LEU A 582 -5.49 -42.96 19.24
CA LEU A 582 -5.93 -44.13 20.00
C LEU A 582 -6.92 -43.69 21.11
N PRO A 583 -7.99 -44.46 21.39
CA PRO A 583 -8.95 -44.12 22.42
C PRO A 583 -8.45 -44.61 23.79
N GLY A 584 -8.27 -43.69 24.72
CA GLY A 584 -7.98 -44.01 26.13
C GLY A 584 -7.10 -42.94 26.77
N GLY A 585 -7.72 -42.08 27.59
CA GLY A 585 -7.07 -40.91 28.19
C GLY A 585 -5.87 -41.25 29.07
N THR A 586 -4.75 -40.59 28.76
CA THR A 586 -3.77 -40.03 29.68
C THR A 586 -2.92 -39.05 28.87
N GLU A 587 -2.83 -37.81 29.34
CA GLU A 587 -2.13 -36.69 28.71
C GLU A 587 -0.65 -37.03 28.44
N SER A 588 -0.27 -37.10 27.18
CA SER A 588 1.13 -37.14 26.75
C SER A 588 1.30 -36.15 25.61
N GLN A 589 1.27 -34.85 25.94
CA GLN A 589 1.65 -33.79 25.01
C GLN A 589 3.15 -33.93 24.67
N THR A 590 3.47 -33.86 23.38
CA THR A 590 4.84 -33.84 22.88
C THR A 590 5.54 -32.53 23.26
N TYR A 591 6.88 -32.51 23.26
CA TYR A 591 7.67 -31.34 23.67
C TYR A 591 7.42 -30.11 22.77
N GLY A 592 7.11 -30.32 21.47
CA GLY A 592 6.75 -29.27 20.52
C GLY A 592 5.39 -28.63 20.82
N GLU A 593 4.37 -29.44 21.12
CA GLU A 593 3.04 -28.94 21.49
C GLU A 593 3.07 -28.09 22.78
N LYS A 594 4.00 -28.38 23.70
CA LYS A 594 4.20 -27.57 24.91
C LYS A 594 4.81 -26.19 24.61
N LEU A 595 5.77 -26.11 23.69
CA LEU A 595 6.38 -24.85 23.29
C LEU A 595 5.37 -23.97 22.53
N GLU A 596 4.64 -24.54 21.58
CA GLU A 596 3.60 -23.82 20.83
C GLU A 596 2.48 -23.31 21.76
N THR A 597 2.07 -24.10 22.77
CA THR A 597 1.07 -23.66 23.74
C THR A 597 1.58 -22.55 24.66
N GLU A 598 2.84 -22.60 25.10
CA GLU A 598 3.46 -21.52 25.87
C GLU A 598 3.60 -20.22 25.06
N GLU A 599 3.95 -20.31 23.78
CA GLU A 599 4.02 -19.14 22.88
C GLU A 599 2.65 -18.49 22.68
N ARG A 600 1.60 -19.29 22.43
CA ARG A 600 0.22 -18.79 22.31
C ARG A 600 -0.27 -18.10 23.58
N VAL A 601 0.08 -18.63 24.75
CA VAL A 601 -0.26 -18.01 26.03
C VAL A 601 0.48 -16.69 26.22
N ARG A 602 1.75 -16.60 25.83
CA ARG A 602 2.52 -15.34 25.92
C ARG A 602 2.01 -14.27 24.96
N GLU A 603 1.71 -14.65 23.72
CA GLU A 603 1.10 -13.74 22.74
C GLU A 603 -0.24 -13.21 23.25
N PHE A 604 -1.09 -14.10 23.79
CA PHE A 604 -2.33 -13.73 24.45
C PHE A 604 -2.12 -12.79 25.64
N GLU A 605 -1.17 -13.07 26.55
CA GLU A 605 -0.89 -12.23 27.72
C GLU A 605 -0.48 -10.80 27.31
N ASN A 606 0.30 -10.66 26.23
CA ASN A 606 0.73 -9.37 25.72
C ASN A 606 -0.43 -8.60 25.07
N GLU A 607 -1.20 -9.25 24.19
CA GLU A 607 -2.32 -8.61 23.49
C GLU A 607 -3.45 -8.24 24.47
N ALA A 608 -3.77 -9.13 25.42
CA ALA A 608 -4.77 -8.87 26.45
C ALA A 608 -4.37 -7.69 27.35
N ARG A 609 -3.07 -7.55 27.66
CA ARG A 609 -2.57 -6.39 28.41
C ARG A 609 -2.68 -5.10 27.59
N ALA A 610 -2.30 -5.12 26.32
CA ALA A 610 -2.39 -3.97 25.43
C ALA A 610 -3.85 -3.51 25.25
N SER A 611 -4.77 -4.46 25.04
CA SER A 611 -6.22 -4.23 25.00
C SER A 611 -6.74 -3.57 26.28
N LEU A 612 -6.35 -4.09 27.45
CA LEU A 612 -6.70 -3.47 28.74
C LEU A 612 -6.09 -2.07 28.91
N GLU A 613 -4.87 -1.81 28.43
CA GLU A 613 -4.27 -0.47 28.46
C GLU A 613 -5.04 0.53 27.59
N ARG A 614 -5.37 0.16 26.34
CA ARG A 614 -6.23 0.95 25.46
C ARG A 614 -7.58 1.25 26.11
N ALA A 615 -8.22 0.22 26.68
CA ALA A 615 -9.52 0.37 27.34
C ALA A 615 -9.48 1.33 28.54
N PHE A 616 -8.35 1.43 29.25
CA PHE A 616 -8.13 2.37 30.33
C PHE A 616 -7.87 3.80 29.85
N GLU A 617 -7.09 3.98 28.78
CA GLU A 617 -6.77 5.29 28.22
C GLU A 617 -8.01 5.93 27.57
N GLU A 618 -8.79 5.14 26.85
CA GLU A 618 -10.01 5.57 26.14
C GLU A 618 -11.26 5.57 27.03
N LYS A 619 -11.16 5.04 28.26
CA LYS A 619 -12.27 4.90 29.23
C LYS A 619 -13.46 4.14 28.66
N HIS A 620 -13.21 2.98 28.07
CA HIS A 620 -14.26 2.10 27.58
C HIS A 620 -15.20 1.64 28.71
N ALA A 621 -16.41 1.25 28.31
CA ALA A 621 -17.32 0.53 29.19
C ALA A 621 -16.72 -0.85 29.53
N PRO A 622 -16.84 -1.32 30.78
CA PRO A 622 -16.27 -2.59 31.22
C PRO A 622 -16.82 -3.79 30.42
N GLU A 623 -18.07 -3.71 29.95
CA GLU A 623 -18.72 -4.73 29.10
C GLU A 623 -18.02 -4.88 27.74
N ASN A 624 -17.58 -3.79 27.11
CA ASN A 624 -16.87 -3.84 25.83
C ASN A 624 -15.51 -4.51 25.98
N ALA A 625 -14.78 -4.18 27.05
CA ALA A 625 -13.49 -4.80 27.37
C ALA A 625 -13.67 -6.31 27.67
N ALA A 626 -14.77 -6.70 28.31
CA ALA A 626 -15.07 -8.11 28.57
C ALA A 626 -15.34 -8.88 27.26
N ILE A 627 -16.11 -8.29 26.34
CA ILE A 627 -16.35 -8.87 25.01
C ILE A 627 -15.03 -9.02 24.24
N GLU A 628 -14.16 -8.00 24.26
CA GLU A 628 -12.87 -8.02 23.58
C GLU A 628 -11.95 -9.13 24.13
N LEU A 629 -11.83 -9.22 25.46
CA LEU A 629 -11.07 -10.29 26.12
C LEU A 629 -11.65 -11.68 25.85
N LYS A 630 -12.97 -11.80 25.80
CA LYS A 630 -13.65 -13.07 25.47
C LYS A 630 -13.38 -13.46 24.02
N THR A 631 -13.44 -12.52 23.07
CA THR A 631 -13.08 -12.77 21.67
C THR A 631 -11.62 -13.15 21.52
N LEU A 632 -10.71 -12.45 22.22
CA LEU A 632 -9.29 -12.73 22.21
C LEU A 632 -9.00 -14.12 22.78
N ARG A 633 -9.65 -14.49 23.89
CA ARG A 633 -9.57 -15.86 24.46
C ARG A 633 -10.00 -16.92 23.44
N MET A 634 -11.12 -16.68 22.74
CA MET A 634 -11.60 -17.62 21.73
C MET A 634 -10.65 -17.73 20.54
N ALA A 635 -10.02 -16.63 20.12
CA ALA A 635 -9.04 -16.60 19.03
C ALA A 635 -7.75 -17.35 19.41
N SER A 636 -7.21 -17.10 20.62
CA SER A 636 -5.98 -17.74 21.09
C SER A 636 -6.17 -19.17 21.59
N ASN A 637 -7.43 -19.58 21.84
CA ASN A 637 -7.82 -20.87 22.44
C ASN A 637 -7.16 -21.13 23.80
N VAL A 638 -7.19 -20.11 24.66
CA VAL A 638 -6.54 -20.11 25.99
C VAL A 638 -7.58 -20.45 27.08
N PRO A 639 -7.23 -21.23 28.12
CA PRO A 639 -8.15 -21.53 29.21
C PRO A 639 -8.59 -20.27 29.96
N PRO A 640 -9.81 -20.25 30.53
CA PRO A 640 -10.36 -19.07 31.21
C PRO A 640 -9.54 -18.63 32.44
N GLY A 641 -8.77 -19.53 33.05
CA GLY A 641 -7.88 -19.21 34.18
C GLY A 641 -6.76 -18.22 33.83
N GLU A 642 -6.22 -18.27 32.61
CA GLU A 642 -5.18 -17.32 32.19
C GLU A 642 -5.76 -15.92 31.94
N VAL A 643 -7.00 -15.83 31.41
CA VAL A 643 -7.71 -14.54 31.28
C VAL A 643 -7.92 -13.90 32.66
N ARG A 644 -8.39 -14.68 33.64
CA ARG A 644 -8.51 -14.25 35.04
C ARG A 644 -7.17 -13.73 35.58
N LYS A 645 -6.08 -14.47 35.33
CA LYS A 645 -4.75 -14.09 35.78
C LYS A 645 -4.29 -12.76 35.19
N VAL A 646 -4.48 -12.54 33.88
CA VAL A 646 -4.10 -11.27 33.23
C VAL A 646 -4.92 -10.11 33.78
N VAL A 647 -6.25 -10.23 33.82
CA VAL A 647 -7.16 -9.17 34.30
C VAL A 647 -6.87 -8.82 35.76
N VAL A 648 -6.76 -9.82 36.64
CA VAL A 648 -6.47 -9.61 38.06
C VAL A 648 -5.09 -9.00 38.27
N SER A 649 -4.07 -9.49 37.55
CA SER A 649 -2.71 -8.94 37.66
C SER A 649 -2.61 -7.49 37.16
N PHE A 650 -3.36 -7.14 36.12
CA PHE A 650 -3.40 -5.81 35.54
C PHE A 650 -4.11 -4.81 36.46
N LEU A 651 -5.33 -5.14 36.92
CA LEU A 651 -6.10 -4.29 37.83
C LEU A 651 -5.34 -4.05 39.14
N LEU A 652 -4.75 -5.11 39.73
CA LEU A 652 -4.00 -4.99 40.97
C LEU A 652 -2.65 -4.29 40.79
N GLY A 653 -2.04 -4.36 39.61
CA GLY A 653 -0.81 -3.63 39.30
C GLY A 653 -0.97 -2.12 39.27
N ARG A 654 -2.19 -1.63 39.02
CA ARG A 654 -2.54 -0.21 39.02
C ARG A 654 -3.06 0.29 40.38
N CYS A 655 -3.37 -0.61 41.32
CA CYS A 655 -3.83 -0.27 42.67
C CYS A 655 -2.66 0.12 43.58
N SER A 656 -2.78 1.21 44.34
CA SER A 656 -1.74 1.64 45.30
C SER A 656 -2.32 2.04 46.65
N VAL A 657 -1.63 1.63 47.72
CA VAL A 657 -2.02 1.90 49.13
C VAL A 657 -2.06 3.42 49.41
N GLU A 658 -1.24 4.20 48.72
CA GLU A 658 -1.10 5.65 48.95
C GLU A 658 -2.26 6.46 48.36
N ARG A 659 -3.01 5.89 47.40
CA ARG A 659 -4.12 6.54 46.69
C ARG A 659 -5.41 5.73 46.81
N ALA A 660 -5.89 5.58 48.05
CA ALA A 660 -7.07 4.78 48.37
C ALA A 660 -8.35 5.23 47.63
N LYS A 661 -8.50 6.54 47.36
CA LYS A 661 -9.66 7.07 46.64
C LYS A 661 -9.67 6.70 45.16
N GLU A 662 -8.55 6.89 44.47
CA GLU A 662 -8.37 6.47 43.07
C GLU A 662 -8.54 4.95 42.92
N THR A 663 -8.08 4.18 43.90
CA THR A 663 -8.24 2.71 43.90
C THR A 663 -9.71 2.30 44.08
N ALA A 664 -10.48 3.01 44.90
CA ALA A 664 -11.92 2.77 45.04
C ALA A 664 -12.66 3.08 43.74
N ASP A 665 -12.43 4.26 43.15
CA ASP A 665 -13.06 4.69 41.90
C ASP A 665 -12.73 3.75 40.73
N LEU A 666 -11.49 3.25 40.66
CA LEU A 666 -11.07 2.26 39.65
C LEU A 666 -11.79 0.91 39.83
N LEU A 667 -11.90 0.43 41.07
CA LEU A 667 -12.60 -0.82 41.37
C LEU A 667 -14.12 -0.69 41.19
N ASP A 668 -14.70 0.50 41.37
CA ASP A 668 -16.13 0.74 41.07
C ASP A 668 -16.40 0.67 39.56
N HIS A 669 -15.52 1.25 38.73
CA HIS A 669 -15.69 1.22 37.27
C HIS A 669 -15.40 -0.16 36.67
N TRP A 670 -14.39 -0.87 37.18
CA TRP A 670 -13.95 -2.17 36.63
C TRP A 670 -14.49 -3.40 37.40
N GLY A 671 -15.28 -3.20 38.45
CA GLY A 671 -15.97 -4.27 39.19
C GLY A 671 -16.80 -5.20 38.29
N PRO A 672 -17.61 -4.68 37.35
CA PRO A 672 -18.38 -5.51 36.42
C PRO A 672 -17.52 -6.42 35.54
N LEU A 673 -16.35 -5.94 35.09
CA LEU A 673 -15.41 -6.77 34.31
C LEU A 673 -14.86 -7.92 35.15
N LEU A 674 -14.53 -7.66 36.42
CA LEU A 674 -14.07 -8.70 37.34
C LEU A 674 -15.18 -9.72 37.63
N GLN A 675 -16.43 -9.28 37.74
CA GLN A 675 -17.59 -10.15 37.93
C GLN A 675 -17.82 -11.08 36.73
N GLU A 676 -17.75 -10.56 35.51
CA GLU A 676 -17.91 -11.37 34.29
C GLU A 676 -16.78 -12.41 34.14
N VAL A 677 -15.53 -12.00 34.43
CA VAL A 677 -14.36 -12.87 34.33
C VAL A 677 -14.29 -13.92 35.46
N ALA A 678 -14.89 -13.62 36.62
CA ALA A 678 -14.97 -14.52 37.78
C ALA A 678 -16.18 -15.48 37.74
N GLN A 679 -17.15 -15.30 36.84
CA GLN A 679 -18.38 -16.09 36.79
C GLN A 679 -18.13 -17.61 36.67
N ASP A 680 -17.08 -18.00 35.94
CA ASP A 680 -16.74 -19.42 35.72
C ASP A 680 -16.11 -20.11 36.95
N ASP A 681 -15.24 -19.39 37.69
CA ASP A 681 -14.53 -19.93 38.88
C ASP A 681 -14.10 -18.79 39.82
N GLN A 682 -14.99 -18.45 40.75
CA GLN A 682 -14.77 -17.40 41.74
C GLN A 682 -13.67 -17.77 42.76
N VAL A 683 -13.46 -19.06 43.03
CA VAL A 683 -12.46 -19.56 43.99
C VAL A 683 -11.05 -19.35 43.44
N GLU A 684 -10.85 -19.62 42.15
CA GLU A 684 -9.59 -19.36 41.47
C GLU A 684 -9.27 -17.87 41.40
N ALA A 685 -10.26 -17.02 41.11
CA ALA A 685 -10.07 -15.56 41.11
C ALA A 685 -9.56 -15.04 42.46
N LEU A 686 -10.16 -15.48 43.57
CA LEU A 686 -9.71 -15.13 44.93
C LEU A 686 -8.28 -15.66 45.22
N ALA A 687 -7.95 -16.86 44.76
CA ALA A 687 -6.61 -17.44 44.92
C ALA A 687 -5.55 -16.68 44.12
N LEU A 688 -5.89 -16.21 42.91
CA LEU A 688 -5.02 -15.37 42.08
C LEU A 688 -4.80 -13.99 42.72
N MET A 689 -5.84 -13.36 43.25
CA MET A 689 -5.73 -12.10 44.00
C MET A 689 -4.82 -12.26 45.24
N GLN A 690 -5.00 -13.34 46.00
CA GLN A 690 -4.15 -13.66 47.15
C GLN A 690 -2.69 -13.89 46.72
N SER A 691 -2.47 -14.64 45.65
CA SER A 691 -1.13 -14.94 45.13
C SER A 691 -0.42 -13.68 44.63
N TYR A 692 -1.14 -12.77 43.96
CA TYR A 692 -0.61 -11.49 43.51
C TYR A 692 -0.23 -10.57 44.69
N CYS A 693 -1.09 -10.46 45.71
CA CYS A 693 -0.81 -9.68 46.92
C CYS A 693 0.34 -10.27 47.77
N ALA A 694 0.62 -11.57 47.64
CA ALA A 694 1.75 -12.22 48.30
C ALA A 694 3.08 -11.96 47.60
N LEU A 695 3.07 -11.77 46.27
CA LEU A 695 4.26 -11.45 45.48
C LEU A 695 4.72 -9.99 45.65
N HIS A 696 3.77 -9.07 45.87
CA HIS A 696 4.05 -7.65 46.03
C HIS A 696 3.85 -7.21 47.49
N LEU A 697 4.94 -7.12 48.27
CA LEU A 697 4.94 -6.71 49.69
C LEU A 697 4.19 -5.39 49.98
N SER A 698 4.12 -4.49 49.00
CA SER A 698 3.37 -3.23 49.04
C SER A 698 1.86 -3.46 49.11
N HIS A 699 1.35 -4.50 48.44
CA HIS A 699 -0.07 -4.79 48.27
C HIS A 699 -0.64 -5.73 49.34
N THR A 700 0.20 -6.26 50.23
CA THR A 700 -0.22 -7.10 51.37
C THR A 700 -1.16 -6.36 52.34
N ARG A 701 -1.14 -5.01 52.35
CA ARG A 701 -2.08 -4.18 53.14
C ARG A 701 -3.40 -3.87 52.40
N LEU A 702 -3.44 -4.04 51.08
CA LEU A 702 -4.63 -3.82 50.23
C LEU A 702 -5.58 -5.03 50.21
N PHE A 703 -5.08 -6.22 50.49
CA PHE A 703 -5.87 -7.46 50.39
C PHE A 703 -7.14 -7.46 51.26
N LEU A 704 -7.08 -6.97 52.50
CA LEU A 704 -8.25 -6.97 53.39
C LEU A 704 -9.33 -5.94 52.97
N PRO A 705 -8.98 -4.66 52.65
CA PRO A 705 -9.93 -3.74 52.02
C PRO A 705 -10.52 -4.25 50.70
N LEU A 706 -9.70 -4.88 49.87
CA LEU A 706 -10.13 -5.44 48.59
C LEU A 706 -11.10 -6.60 48.77
N LEU A 707 -10.82 -7.54 49.68
CA LEU A 707 -11.71 -8.66 50.00
C LEU A 707 -13.06 -8.17 50.55
N LYS A 708 -13.06 -7.14 51.40
CA LYS A 708 -14.29 -6.51 51.88
C LYS A 708 -15.09 -5.83 50.76
N LYS A 709 -14.40 -5.21 49.80
CA LYS A 709 -15.05 -4.56 48.67
C LYS A 709 -15.67 -5.58 47.71
N VAL A 710 -14.92 -6.63 47.36
CA VAL A 710 -15.41 -7.74 46.53
C VAL A 710 -16.63 -8.43 47.15
N TYR A 711 -16.67 -8.53 48.48
CA TYR A 711 -17.83 -9.00 49.23
C TYR A 711 -19.02 -8.03 49.15
N ASN A 712 -18.80 -6.76 49.49
CA ASN A 712 -19.86 -5.74 49.50
C ASN A 712 -20.46 -5.46 48.11
N ASP A 713 -19.67 -5.59 47.05
CA ASP A 713 -20.09 -5.37 45.66
C ASP A 713 -20.68 -6.65 45.02
N GLU A 714 -20.89 -7.71 45.80
CA GLU A 714 -21.46 -9.00 45.39
C GLU A 714 -20.73 -9.65 44.17
N ILE A 715 -19.43 -9.37 44.02
CA ILE A 715 -18.63 -9.92 42.92
C ILE A 715 -18.37 -11.42 43.15
N VAL A 716 -18.28 -11.85 44.41
CA VAL A 716 -18.05 -13.24 44.81
C VAL A 716 -19.05 -13.64 45.89
N SER A 717 -19.64 -14.84 45.78
CA SER A 717 -20.62 -15.32 46.75
C SER A 717 -20.01 -15.71 48.09
N ASP A 718 -20.84 -15.69 49.12
CA ASP A 718 -20.52 -16.08 50.50
C ASP A 718 -20.01 -17.54 50.53
N GLU A 719 -20.69 -18.43 49.79
CA GLU A 719 -20.28 -19.82 49.60
C GLU A 719 -18.90 -19.95 48.93
N ALA A 720 -18.57 -19.08 47.97
CA ALA A 720 -17.28 -19.13 47.25
C ALA A 720 -16.11 -18.66 48.14
N ILE A 721 -16.33 -17.66 49.01
CA ILE A 721 -15.32 -17.23 50.01
C ILE A 721 -15.06 -18.35 51.03
N LEU A 722 -16.12 -19.02 51.50
CA LEU A 722 -16.02 -20.16 52.42
C LEU A 722 -15.35 -21.36 51.75
N THR A 723 -15.67 -21.64 50.49
CA THR A 723 -15.06 -22.71 49.70
C THR A 723 -13.60 -22.44 49.44
N TRP A 724 -13.22 -21.21 49.08
CA TRP A 724 -11.83 -20.78 48.94
C TRP A 724 -11.05 -20.97 50.25
N TRP A 725 -11.62 -20.59 51.39
CA TRP A 725 -10.99 -20.79 52.71
C TRP A 725 -10.75 -22.26 53.06
N ARG A 726 -11.67 -23.15 52.63
CA ARG A 726 -11.57 -24.60 52.83
C ARG A 726 -10.62 -25.26 51.81
N HIS A 727 -10.51 -24.73 50.59
CA HIS A 727 -9.77 -25.32 49.47
C HIS A 727 -8.23 -25.28 49.65
N PRO A 728 -7.47 -26.29 49.19
CA PRO A 728 -6.00 -26.31 49.23
C PRO A 728 -5.31 -25.14 48.50
N SER A 729 -5.95 -24.56 47.48
CA SER A 729 -5.43 -23.41 46.71
C SER A 729 -5.22 -22.14 47.55
N SER A 730 -5.89 -22.01 48.71
CA SER A 730 -5.65 -20.90 49.65
C SER A 730 -4.37 -21.07 50.50
N ARG A 731 -3.74 -22.25 50.43
CA ARG A 731 -2.55 -22.63 51.21
C ARG A 731 -1.27 -22.66 50.37
N HIS A 732 -1.38 -22.62 49.05
CA HIS A 732 -0.27 -22.71 48.10
C HIS A 732 -0.33 -21.56 47.09
N VAL A 733 0.84 -21.09 46.64
CA VAL A 733 0.93 -20.08 45.57
C VAL A 733 0.61 -20.78 44.25
N VAL A 734 -0.42 -20.31 43.54
CA VAL A 734 -0.83 -20.83 42.23
C VAL A 734 -0.02 -20.12 41.14
N LEU A 735 1.30 -20.38 41.06
CA LEU A 735 2.14 -19.89 39.97
C LEU A 735 3.23 -20.91 39.59
N HIS A 736 3.51 -20.98 38.28
CA HIS A 736 4.48 -21.87 37.63
C HIS A 736 5.95 -21.53 37.91
N ASP A 737 6.26 -20.41 38.56
CA ASP A 737 7.64 -19.94 38.71
C ASP A 737 8.28 -20.47 40.01
N GLU A 738 9.22 -21.42 39.86
CA GLU A 738 9.81 -22.23 40.96
C GLU A 738 10.71 -21.42 41.91
N HIS A 739 11.22 -20.25 41.52
CA HIS A 739 12.33 -19.60 42.22
C HIS A 739 11.95 -18.66 43.39
N LYS A 740 10.66 -18.35 43.62
CA LYS A 740 10.18 -17.45 44.71
C LYS A 740 9.17 -18.09 45.67
N LYS A 741 8.98 -19.42 45.62
CA LYS A 741 7.87 -20.11 46.31
C LYS A 741 7.95 -20.11 47.84
N ALA A 742 9.13 -20.11 48.45
CA ALA A 742 9.27 -20.32 49.90
C ALA A 742 8.86 -19.10 50.75
N ASP A 743 9.33 -17.89 50.40
CA ASP A 743 8.99 -16.66 51.14
C ASP A 743 7.54 -16.22 50.88
N ALA A 744 7.04 -16.43 49.66
CA ALA A 744 5.67 -16.10 49.28
C ALA A 744 4.62 -16.98 50.00
N GLN A 745 4.90 -18.27 50.23
CA GLN A 745 4.01 -19.17 50.97
C GLN A 745 3.78 -18.72 52.42
N GLN A 746 4.80 -18.16 53.07
CA GLN A 746 4.67 -17.66 54.44
C GLN A 746 3.79 -16.41 54.50
N VAL A 747 3.89 -15.52 53.50
CA VAL A 747 3.05 -14.32 53.35
C VAL A 747 1.60 -14.67 53.01
N VAL A 748 1.36 -15.68 52.18
CA VAL A 748 0.01 -16.23 51.87
C VAL A 748 -0.69 -16.69 53.15
N LEU A 749 0.02 -17.37 54.06
CA LEU A 749 -0.52 -17.81 55.35
C LEU A 749 -0.79 -16.64 56.31
N GLU A 750 0.01 -15.56 56.25
CA GLU A 750 -0.25 -14.34 57.02
C GLU A 750 -1.47 -13.57 56.50
N LEU A 751 -1.60 -13.44 55.19
CA LEU A 751 -2.77 -12.84 54.54
C LEU A 751 -4.05 -13.59 54.88
N ARG A 752 -3.98 -14.93 54.90
CA ARG A 752 -5.07 -15.78 55.33
C ARG A 752 -5.49 -15.49 56.78
N LYS A 753 -4.54 -15.44 57.72
CA LYS A 753 -4.84 -15.07 59.13
C LYS A 753 -5.49 -13.69 59.26
N ARG A 754 -5.14 -12.74 58.38
CA ARG A 754 -5.75 -11.40 58.36
C ARG A 754 -7.18 -11.39 57.80
N ALA A 755 -7.54 -12.35 56.96
CA ALA A 755 -8.90 -12.50 56.41
C ALA A 755 -9.86 -13.25 57.35
N GLU A 756 -9.35 -13.94 58.37
CA GLU A 756 -10.14 -14.69 59.36
C GLU A 756 -11.31 -13.90 59.99
N PRO A 757 -11.19 -12.60 60.36
CA PRO A 757 -12.31 -11.85 60.91
C PRO A 757 -13.45 -11.60 59.92
N VAL A 758 -13.17 -11.54 58.61
CA VAL A 758 -14.19 -11.36 57.58
C VAL A 758 -14.94 -12.67 57.36
N VAL A 759 -14.21 -13.78 57.31
CA VAL A 759 -14.81 -15.13 57.19
C VAL A 759 -15.66 -15.47 58.41
N ARG A 760 -15.24 -15.06 59.62
CA ARG A 760 -16.04 -15.23 60.84
C ARG A 760 -17.33 -14.41 60.80
N HIS A 761 -17.27 -13.18 60.29
CA HIS A 761 -18.47 -12.35 60.15
C HIS A 761 -19.49 -12.98 59.20
N ILE A 762 -19.06 -13.52 58.06
CA ILE A 762 -19.94 -14.21 57.11
C ILE A 762 -20.62 -15.42 57.76
N LEU A 763 -19.85 -16.25 58.49
CA LEU A 763 -20.39 -17.41 59.22
C LEU A 763 -21.37 -17.03 60.33
N GLU A 764 -21.17 -15.89 60.99
CA GLU A 764 -22.08 -15.40 62.05
C GLU A 764 -23.37 -14.82 61.46
N THR A 765 -23.33 -14.23 60.26
CA THR A 765 -24.53 -13.72 59.57
C THR A 765 -25.35 -14.84 58.93
N ASP A 766 -24.71 -15.88 58.36
CA ASP A 766 -25.41 -17.06 57.81
C ASP A 766 -26.17 -17.84 58.91
N ASP A 767 -25.64 -17.92 60.13
CA ASP A 767 -26.29 -18.60 61.26
C ASP A 767 -27.50 -17.82 61.82
N ASP A 768 -27.60 -16.49 61.57
CA ASP A 768 -28.72 -15.64 62.00
C ASP A 768 -29.92 -15.67 61.01
N ASP A 769 -29.69 -15.99 59.72
CA ASP A 769 -30.74 -16.08 58.69
C ASP A 769 -31.53 -17.41 58.75
N ASP A 770 -31.00 -18.45 59.43
CA ASP A 770 -31.67 -19.75 59.63
C ASP A 770 -32.68 -19.76 60.82
N GLU A 771 -32.78 -18.69 61.62
CA GLU A 771 -33.69 -18.62 62.79
C GLU A 771 -35.05 -17.90 62.53
N ASP A 772 -35.30 -17.34 61.34
CA ASP A 772 -36.50 -16.53 61.06
C ASP A 772 -37.54 -17.17 60.10
N ASP A 773 -37.38 -18.44 59.69
CA ASP A 773 -38.26 -19.11 58.68
C ASP A 773 -39.29 -20.11 59.27
N ASP A 774 -39.60 -20.06 60.57
CA ASP A 774 -40.49 -21.03 61.24
C ASP A 774 -41.88 -20.50 61.68
N ASP A 775 -42.27 -19.27 61.30
CA ASP A 775 -43.59 -18.70 61.68
C ASP A 775 -44.28 -17.98 60.49
N GLU A 776 -44.86 -18.69 59.52
CA GLU A 776 -46.06 -18.27 58.75
C GLU A 776 -46.53 -19.30 57.68
N GLU A 777 -46.93 -20.52 58.08
CA GLU A 777 -47.85 -21.35 57.24
C GLU A 777 -48.80 -22.22 58.11
N GLU A 778 -49.72 -21.59 58.83
CA GLU A 778 -50.98 -22.23 59.24
C GLU A 778 -52.11 -21.20 59.23
N GLU A 779 -52.78 -21.05 58.08
CA GLU A 779 -54.21 -20.73 57.95
C GLU A 779 -54.55 -20.70 56.45
N GLU A 780 -55.30 -21.70 55.97
CA GLU A 780 -56.37 -21.65 54.94
C GLU A 780 -56.70 -23.09 54.46
N GLU A 781 -57.36 -23.87 55.33
CA GLU A 781 -58.36 -24.85 54.89
C GLU A 781 -59.72 -24.28 55.31
N ASP A 782 -60.55 -23.86 54.36
CA ASP A 782 -62.01 -24.09 54.33
C ASP A 782 -62.65 -23.40 53.09
N GLU A 783 -63.69 -24.06 52.55
CA GLU A 783 -64.64 -23.65 51.49
C GLU A 783 -64.17 -23.80 50.02
N ASP A 784 -64.85 -24.46 49.09
CA ASP A 784 -66.06 -25.29 49.10
C ASP A 784 -66.17 -25.98 47.72
N ASP A 785 -66.90 -27.09 47.69
CA ASP A 785 -67.50 -27.70 46.50
C ASP A 785 -68.28 -26.66 45.66
N ASP A 786 -68.23 -26.73 44.32
CA ASP A 786 -69.41 -26.84 43.45
C ASP A 786 -69.12 -26.54 41.96
N ASP A 787 -69.69 -27.41 41.13
CA ASP A 787 -70.30 -27.21 39.80
C ASP A 787 -69.48 -26.99 38.52
N ASP A 788 -69.46 -28.05 37.69
CA ASP A 788 -70.05 -28.16 36.33
C ASP A 788 -70.18 -26.87 35.47
N GLU A 789 -69.42 -26.80 34.37
CA GLU A 789 -69.88 -26.85 32.95
C GLU A 789 -68.72 -26.75 31.94
#